data_AF-A0A519SLS0-F1
#
_entry.id   AF-A0A519SLS0-F1
#
_cell.length_a   1.000
_cell.length_b   1.000
_cell.length_c   1.000
_cell.angle_alpha   90.00
_cell.angle_beta   90.00
_cell.angle_gamma   90.00
#
_symmetry.space_group_name_H-M   'P 1'
#
loop_
_entity.id
_entity.type
_entity.pdbx_description
1 polymer ?
#
loop_
_entity_poly.entity_id
_entity_poly.type
_entity_poly.pdbx_seq_one_letter_code
_entity_poly.pdbx_strand_id
1 'polypeptide(L)'
;MSDLEFGWFNHQFDLDIFDPKIYAESFFLPSLGDLLLNAIALTWVSLFVYTNRKKYELPGWLQRSKSAGLIFHVLLLAIFAAFAYLIDDIFFGLIYNSRIAFEINIINLDWISWVCVLLLCLAWFNIYLFAIVFIKLTLKLNVTNKERLVLFIASLLIFTVFRLFTEFTAFFIVCALLLFLLGYNIYIEQRRFSVLIFASSFFCMAFITSVKYIRFTDIRERNLRAKVAEKLETTDDPKVINAIDIFESGVKGNEYVINYFKDSAYVSRTVLQNYIEKSFLDGFLSHFEVSMYTYNAQGDEVQPSGTKLSYFTELVRAGALKTPESGYFYRINDTFGYQNYFGIIPIFEGASILGRLVVELKSQPYNYNQRFPELLIDGKARSENQDNNYSFAFYNKGVLVNQSGKFTYDLINRSFNAPVGKIHILNDKEKKINHLVFAPTASKIIVISKERITYVARLAALSFFFLVFILFSFLVYILIWFLKNMENSAFGWFSINKYLMINANQILYKTRIQVSIIFAVVVTLLVVGWATFYNISEEYKKQQADQIRDKIRKLQVSYEKQISNSGILLDAQAVVDFNQFADVNTAFLNLYSLKGELLMTSIPRLYDNGIVGKKMGPVAFITLGKLKTSEFINPAEKIGTFTYAAAYVPIRNNKNQTIAYLGSPFYGNQEDYDNTIGLFLNTLINIYALVFVAIGILAVFLANQITNPLTFIQESIRQTKLGRRNQPIHWSRHDEIGSLIKEYNKMIAALEDSA
;
A
#
# COMPACT_ATOMS: atom_id res chain seq x y z
N MET A 1 -20.63 15.15 21.73
CA MET A 1 -21.87 15.78 21.20
C MET A 1 -21.60 17.18 20.68
N SER A 2 -20.90 18.06 21.41
CA SER A 2 -20.55 19.40 20.90
C SER A 2 -19.82 19.39 19.56
N ASP A 3 -18.88 18.46 19.36
CA ASP A 3 -18.16 18.39 18.10
C ASP A 3 -19.00 17.86 16.92
N LEU A 4 -19.90 16.91 17.17
CA LEU A 4 -20.79 16.34 16.15
C LEU A 4 -21.81 17.37 15.62
N GLU A 5 -22.23 18.33 16.45
CA GLU A 5 -23.18 19.38 16.04
C GLU A 5 -22.47 20.62 15.47
N PHE A 6 -21.31 21.01 15.99
CA PHE A 6 -20.66 22.27 15.64
C PHE A 6 -19.39 22.12 14.79
N GLY A 7 -18.91 20.89 14.56
CA GLY A 7 -17.69 20.61 13.81
C GLY A 7 -16.47 21.33 14.37
N TRP A 8 -16.37 21.44 15.70
CA TRP A 8 -15.38 22.30 16.37
C TRP A 8 -13.95 21.89 16.04
N PHE A 9 -13.63 20.59 16.06
CA PHE A 9 -12.32 20.09 15.67
C PHE A 9 -12.03 20.34 14.19
N ASN A 10 -13.04 20.16 13.34
CA ASN A 10 -12.93 20.37 11.89
C ASN A 10 -12.71 21.84 11.50
N HIS A 11 -13.31 22.78 12.22
CA HIS A 11 -13.17 24.21 11.94
C HIS A 11 -11.88 24.81 12.51
N GLN A 12 -11.38 24.27 13.64
CA GLN A 12 -10.27 24.89 14.38
C GLN A 12 -8.92 24.20 14.19
N PHE A 13 -8.90 22.94 13.73
CA PHE A 13 -7.68 22.21 13.45
C PHE A 13 -7.63 21.79 11.98
N ASP A 14 -6.64 22.31 11.24
CA ASP A 14 -6.35 21.90 9.86
C ASP A 14 -5.54 20.59 9.88
N LEU A 15 -6.19 19.52 10.37
CA LEU A 15 -5.60 18.18 10.46
C LEU A 15 -6.34 17.23 9.51
N ASP A 16 -5.59 16.57 8.63
CA ASP A 16 -6.12 15.64 7.63
C ASP A 16 -7.07 14.58 8.21
N ILE A 17 -6.85 14.13 9.45
CA ILE A 17 -7.65 13.07 10.10
C ILE A 17 -9.13 13.46 10.31
N PHE A 18 -9.43 14.75 10.36
CA PHE A 18 -10.81 15.26 10.50
C PHE A 18 -11.46 15.57 9.14
N ASP A 19 -10.70 15.54 8.03
CA ASP A 19 -11.27 15.76 6.68
C ASP A 19 -12.20 14.59 6.28
N PRO A 20 -13.51 14.85 6.05
CA PRO A 20 -14.47 13.82 5.64
C PRO A 20 -14.14 13.17 4.29
N LYS A 21 -13.25 13.76 3.48
CA LYS A 21 -12.76 13.13 2.24
C LYS A 21 -11.94 11.86 2.52
N ILE A 22 -11.31 11.76 3.68
CA ILE A 22 -10.48 10.61 4.05
C ILE A 22 -11.35 9.45 4.52
N TYR A 23 -12.32 9.72 5.37
CA TYR A 23 -13.34 8.77 5.84
C TYR A 23 -14.55 9.55 6.37
N ALA A 24 -15.74 9.14 5.94
CA ALA A 24 -17.00 9.60 6.50
C ALA A 24 -18.05 8.51 6.30
N GLU A 25 -18.73 8.10 7.37
CA GLU A 25 -19.70 7.00 7.31
C GLU A 25 -21.11 7.45 7.70
N SER A 26 -21.24 8.25 8.75
CA SER A 26 -22.55 8.69 9.24
C SER A 26 -22.44 10.00 10.02
N PHE A 27 -23.58 10.56 10.43
CA PHE A 27 -23.62 11.72 11.32
C PHE A 27 -22.80 11.52 12.61
N PHE A 28 -22.75 10.29 13.16
CA PHE A 28 -21.99 9.97 14.38
C PHE A 28 -20.50 9.67 14.12
N LEU A 29 -20.13 9.47 12.86
CA LEU A 29 -18.78 9.14 12.39
C LEU A 29 -18.44 10.01 11.16
N PRO A 30 -18.36 11.35 11.31
CA PRO A 30 -18.17 12.24 10.18
C PRO A 30 -16.71 12.29 9.71
N SER A 31 -15.76 11.89 10.56
CA SER A 31 -14.33 11.82 10.22
C SER A 31 -13.62 10.62 10.87
N LEU A 32 -12.37 10.37 10.44
CA LEU A 32 -11.53 9.32 11.03
C LEU A 32 -11.11 9.68 12.46
N GLY A 33 -10.88 10.96 12.71
CA GLY A 33 -10.52 11.49 14.04
C GLY A 33 -11.64 11.25 15.04
N ASP A 34 -12.89 11.45 14.64
CA ASP A 34 -14.07 11.19 15.47
C ASP A 34 -14.22 9.72 15.82
N LEU A 35 -13.99 8.83 14.85
CA LEU A 35 -13.98 7.40 15.09
C LEU A 35 -12.89 7.02 16.10
N LEU A 36 -11.70 7.63 16.03
CA LEU A 36 -10.61 7.43 17.00
C LEU A 36 -10.97 7.90 18.39
N LEU A 37 -11.54 9.09 18.52
CA LEU A 37 -12.00 9.61 19.81
C LEU A 37 -13.09 8.71 20.41
N ASN A 38 -14.06 8.28 19.60
CA ASN A 38 -15.11 7.35 20.01
C ASN A 38 -14.55 5.99 20.44
N ALA A 39 -13.58 5.45 19.71
CA ALA A 39 -12.92 4.18 20.05
C ALA A 39 -12.11 4.29 21.35
N ILE A 40 -11.41 5.41 21.57
CA ILE A 40 -10.68 5.67 22.83
C ILE A 40 -11.67 5.82 23.99
N ALA A 41 -12.75 6.58 23.82
CA ALA A 41 -13.77 6.76 24.84
C ALA A 41 -14.45 5.43 25.20
N LEU A 42 -14.81 4.61 24.21
CA LEU A 42 -15.34 3.27 24.42
C LEU A 42 -14.33 2.40 25.18
N THR A 43 -13.06 2.44 24.78
CA THR A 43 -11.98 1.71 25.46
C THR A 43 -11.85 2.12 26.92
N TRP A 44 -11.93 3.42 27.21
CA TRP A 44 -11.87 3.95 28.56
C TRP A 44 -13.05 3.45 29.41
N VAL A 45 -14.28 3.50 28.88
CA VAL A 45 -15.47 2.95 29.55
C VAL A 45 -15.32 1.44 29.78
N SER A 46 -14.91 0.69 28.77
CA SER A 46 -14.67 -0.76 28.86
C SER A 46 -13.61 -1.11 29.90
N LEU A 47 -12.52 -0.33 29.98
CA LEU A 47 -11.48 -0.48 30.98
C LEU A 47 -11.98 -0.16 32.39
N PHE A 48 -12.82 0.86 32.55
CA PHE A 48 -13.45 1.19 33.82
C PHE A 48 -14.35 0.05 34.30
N VAL A 49 -15.20 -0.47 33.41
CA VAL A 49 -16.08 -1.61 33.70
C VAL A 49 -15.26 -2.86 34.02
N TYR A 50 -14.22 -3.13 33.24
CA TYR A 50 -13.31 -4.23 33.49
C TYR A 50 -12.61 -4.08 34.86
N THR A 51 -12.10 -2.90 35.20
CA THR A 51 -11.38 -2.69 36.47
C THR A 51 -12.30 -2.92 37.67
N ASN A 52 -13.54 -2.43 37.58
CA ASN A 52 -14.55 -2.56 38.65
C ASN A 52 -15.36 -3.87 38.60
N ARG A 53 -15.08 -4.78 37.66
CA ARG A 53 -15.85 -6.03 37.46
C ARG A 53 -16.08 -6.91 38.68
N LYS A 54 -15.23 -6.82 39.70
CA LYS A 54 -15.40 -7.59 40.95
C LYS A 54 -16.50 -7.00 41.85
N LYS A 55 -16.70 -5.67 41.82
CA LYS A 55 -17.63 -4.92 42.67
C LYS A 55 -19.09 -5.01 42.21
N TYR A 56 -19.37 -5.42 40.97
CA TYR A 56 -20.74 -5.53 40.47
C TYR A 56 -21.49 -6.69 41.10
N GLU A 57 -22.40 -6.43 42.02
CA GLU A 57 -23.28 -7.46 42.60
C GLU A 57 -24.54 -7.62 41.76
N LEU A 58 -24.89 -8.88 41.44
CA LEU A 58 -26.14 -9.19 40.76
C LEU A 58 -27.28 -9.25 41.79
N PRO A 59 -28.52 -8.91 41.42
CA PRO A 59 -29.67 -9.05 42.31
C PRO A 59 -29.79 -10.48 42.87
N GLY A 60 -30.15 -10.61 44.15
CA GLY A 60 -30.21 -11.92 44.84
C GLY A 60 -31.18 -12.93 44.20
N TRP A 61 -32.25 -12.46 43.57
CA TRP A 61 -33.19 -13.32 42.82
C TRP A 61 -32.54 -13.98 41.61
N LEU A 62 -31.64 -13.27 40.93
CA LEU A 62 -30.91 -13.74 39.76
C LEU A 62 -29.81 -14.74 40.11
N GLN A 63 -29.20 -14.57 41.29
CA GLN A 63 -28.18 -15.48 41.79
C GLN A 63 -28.77 -16.81 42.28
N ARG A 64 -29.97 -16.79 42.91
CA ARG A 64 -30.59 -17.98 43.51
C ARG A 64 -31.39 -18.80 42.50
N SER A 65 -32.13 -18.15 41.59
CA SER A 65 -32.98 -18.82 40.62
C SER A 65 -32.20 -19.37 39.44
N LYS A 66 -32.27 -20.70 39.23
CA LYS A 66 -31.62 -21.38 38.13
C LYS A 66 -32.16 -20.92 36.77
N SER A 67 -33.48 -20.84 36.61
CA SER A 67 -34.12 -20.42 35.35
C SER A 67 -33.79 -18.97 35.01
N ALA A 68 -33.80 -18.07 36.00
CA ALA A 68 -33.42 -16.67 35.81
C ALA A 68 -31.94 -16.54 35.40
N GLY A 69 -31.05 -17.34 36.00
CA GLY A 69 -29.64 -17.40 35.64
C GLY A 69 -29.40 -17.90 34.22
N LEU A 70 -30.14 -18.91 33.76
CA LEU A 70 -30.05 -19.42 32.37
C LEU A 70 -30.52 -18.37 31.36
N ILE A 71 -31.67 -17.73 31.60
CA ILE A 71 -32.21 -16.66 30.73
C ILE A 71 -31.23 -15.49 30.63
N PHE A 72 -30.67 -15.06 31.77
CA PHE A 72 -29.69 -13.99 31.79
C PHE A 72 -28.38 -14.36 31.10
N HIS A 73 -27.95 -15.62 31.16
CA HIS A 73 -26.78 -16.08 30.40
C HIS A 73 -27.01 -16.00 28.89
N VAL A 74 -28.18 -16.44 28.41
CA VAL A 74 -28.56 -16.30 26.99
C VAL A 74 -28.64 -14.84 26.58
N LEU A 75 -29.19 -13.97 27.43
CA LEU A 75 -29.22 -12.53 27.20
C LEU A 75 -27.81 -11.94 27.07
N LEU A 76 -26.86 -12.33 27.94
CA LEU A 76 -25.47 -11.88 27.84
C LEU A 76 -24.80 -12.35 26.55
N LEU A 77 -25.05 -13.59 26.11
CA LEU A 77 -24.55 -14.09 24.83
C LEU A 77 -25.13 -13.29 23.65
N ALA A 78 -26.42 -12.98 23.68
CA ALA A 78 -27.08 -12.17 22.66
C ALA A 78 -26.53 -10.74 22.61
N ILE A 79 -26.35 -10.09 23.77
CA ILE A 79 -25.74 -8.75 23.87
C ILE A 79 -24.31 -8.77 23.34
N PHE A 80 -23.52 -9.80 23.68
CA PHE A 80 -22.16 -9.92 23.17
C PHE A 80 -22.13 -10.09 21.65
N ALA A 81 -23.02 -10.94 21.11
CA ALA A 81 -23.11 -11.15 19.66
C ALA A 81 -23.51 -9.85 18.93
N ALA A 82 -24.47 -9.10 19.47
CA ALA A 82 -24.88 -7.80 18.93
C ALA A 82 -23.74 -6.77 18.98
N PHE A 83 -23.01 -6.70 20.09
CA PHE A 83 -21.85 -5.82 20.25
C PHE A 83 -20.71 -6.18 19.29
N ALA A 84 -20.39 -7.47 19.17
CA ALA A 84 -19.37 -7.95 18.24
C ALA A 84 -19.76 -7.66 16.79
N TYR A 85 -21.04 -7.81 16.43
CA TYR A 85 -21.55 -7.47 15.11
C TYR A 85 -21.49 -5.96 14.82
N LEU A 86 -21.84 -5.11 15.78
CA LEU A 86 -21.77 -3.65 15.62
C LEU A 86 -20.33 -3.18 15.43
N ILE A 87 -19.39 -3.70 16.24
CA ILE A 87 -17.96 -3.43 16.02
C ILE A 87 -17.57 -3.90 14.61
N ASP A 88 -17.95 -5.12 14.24
CA ASP A 88 -17.62 -5.69 12.94
C ASP A 88 -18.09 -4.83 11.75
N ASP A 89 -19.28 -4.25 11.86
CA ASP A 89 -19.89 -3.38 10.87
C ASP A 89 -19.20 -2.02 10.78
N ILE A 90 -18.91 -1.36 11.92
CA ILE A 90 -18.14 -0.10 11.95
C ILE A 90 -16.74 -0.30 11.37
N PHE A 91 -16.07 -1.42 11.70
CA PHE A 91 -14.76 -1.72 11.12
C PHE A 91 -14.84 -2.05 9.64
N PHE A 92 -15.95 -2.64 9.16
CA PHE A 92 -16.20 -2.79 7.74
C PHE A 92 -16.39 -1.43 7.05
N GLY A 93 -17.17 -0.54 7.67
CA GLY A 93 -17.39 0.84 7.23
C GLY A 93 -16.09 1.66 7.15
N LEU A 94 -15.19 1.51 8.13
CA LEU A 94 -13.86 2.16 8.12
C LEU A 94 -13.10 1.90 6.83
N ILE A 95 -13.05 0.66 6.37
CA ILE A 95 -12.26 0.35 5.18
C ILE A 95 -13.06 0.72 3.92
N TYR A 96 -14.38 0.48 3.90
CA TYR A 96 -15.24 0.72 2.72
C TYR A 96 -15.47 2.19 2.39
N ASN A 97 -15.67 3.02 3.41
CA ASN A 97 -15.94 4.44 3.26
C ASN A 97 -14.67 5.29 3.34
N SER A 98 -13.50 4.68 3.47
CA SER A 98 -12.24 5.42 3.44
C SER A 98 -11.57 5.40 2.07
N ARG A 99 -10.90 6.51 1.75
CA ARG A 99 -10.00 6.61 0.60
C ARG A 99 -8.58 6.14 0.91
N ILE A 100 -8.36 5.57 2.10
CA ILE A 100 -7.03 5.21 2.60
C ILE A 100 -6.54 3.96 1.88
N ALA A 101 -5.36 4.07 1.25
CA ALA A 101 -4.66 2.92 0.70
C ALA A 101 -4.06 2.07 1.83
N PHE A 102 -4.89 1.22 2.44
CA PHE A 102 -4.38 0.18 3.33
C PHE A 102 -3.45 -0.76 2.56
N GLU A 103 -2.15 -0.57 2.73
CA GLU A 103 -1.13 -1.51 2.30
C GLU A 103 -0.56 -2.22 3.54
N ILE A 104 -0.40 -3.54 3.49
CA ILE A 104 0.33 -4.29 4.54
C ILE A 104 1.84 -4.14 4.32
N ASN A 105 2.33 -2.97 3.95
CA ASN A 105 3.76 -2.70 3.85
C ASN A 105 4.18 -1.86 5.04
N ILE A 106 4.73 -2.50 6.08
CA ILE A 106 5.15 -1.88 7.35
C ILE A 106 6.00 -0.61 7.14
N ILE A 107 6.80 -0.57 6.07
CA ILE A 107 7.80 0.48 5.84
C ILE A 107 7.23 1.69 5.12
N ASN A 108 6.26 1.48 4.22
CA ASN A 108 5.63 2.55 3.42
C ASN A 108 4.23 2.92 3.94
N LEU A 109 3.86 2.42 5.13
CA LEU A 109 2.57 2.68 5.76
C LEU A 109 2.47 4.15 6.19
N ASP A 110 1.53 4.86 5.57
CA ASP A 110 1.19 6.23 5.93
C ASP A 110 0.69 6.32 7.39
N TRP A 111 0.90 7.47 8.03
CA TRP A 111 0.52 7.68 9.43
C TRP A 111 -1.01 7.52 9.66
N ILE A 112 -1.83 7.87 8.66
CA ILE A 112 -3.28 7.66 8.69
C ILE A 112 -3.61 6.15 8.71
N SER A 113 -2.85 5.35 7.97
CA SER A 113 -3.02 3.90 7.98
C SER A 113 -2.62 3.30 9.32
N TRP A 114 -1.60 3.83 10.00
CA TRP A 114 -1.26 3.45 11.37
C TRP A 114 -2.37 3.76 12.38
N VAL A 115 -3.07 4.90 12.22
CA VAL A 115 -4.26 5.21 13.03
C VAL A 115 -5.33 4.13 12.83
N CYS A 116 -5.57 3.69 11.59
CA CYS A 116 -6.55 2.64 11.33
C CYS A 116 -6.15 1.29 11.92
N VAL A 117 -4.86 0.94 11.89
CA VAL A 117 -4.34 -0.25 12.59
C VAL A 117 -4.55 -0.14 14.10
N LEU A 118 -4.34 1.05 14.68
CA LEU A 118 -4.61 1.30 16.10
C LEU A 118 -6.11 1.16 16.44
N LEU A 119 -7.01 1.71 15.60
CA LEU A 119 -8.46 1.54 15.76
C LEU A 119 -8.85 0.07 15.82
N LEU A 120 -8.31 -0.74 14.89
CA LEU A 120 -8.54 -2.17 14.85
C LEU A 120 -8.04 -2.88 16.12
N CYS A 121 -6.88 -2.50 16.64
CA CYS A 121 -6.38 -3.00 17.91
C CYS A 121 -7.31 -2.64 19.07
N LEU A 122 -7.79 -1.40 19.14
CA LEU A 122 -8.75 -0.96 20.15
C LEU A 122 -10.09 -1.71 20.02
N ALA A 123 -10.54 -2.02 18.82
CA ALA A 123 -11.73 -2.84 18.56
C ALA A 123 -11.66 -4.20 19.25
N TRP A 124 -10.60 -4.94 18.92
CA TRP A 124 -10.38 -6.29 19.43
C TRP A 124 -10.13 -6.27 20.93
N PHE A 125 -9.47 -5.22 21.42
CA PHE A 125 -9.30 -5.01 22.84
C PHE A 125 -10.64 -4.80 23.56
N ASN A 126 -11.54 -4.00 23.00
CA ASN A 126 -12.90 -3.83 23.55
C ASN A 126 -13.68 -5.15 23.54
N ILE A 127 -13.68 -5.89 22.43
CA ILE A 127 -14.30 -7.23 22.36
C ILE A 127 -13.76 -8.14 23.46
N TYR A 128 -12.44 -8.17 23.65
CA TYR A 128 -11.78 -8.95 24.69
C TYR A 128 -12.18 -8.51 26.11
N LEU A 129 -12.22 -7.21 26.40
CA LEU A 129 -12.62 -6.69 27.70
C LEU A 129 -14.08 -7.04 28.03
N PHE A 130 -15.00 -6.81 27.08
CA PHE A 130 -16.42 -7.15 27.24
C PHE A 130 -16.63 -8.65 27.43
N ALA A 131 -15.93 -9.49 26.63
CA ALA A 131 -15.97 -10.94 26.79
C ALA A 131 -15.61 -11.35 28.22
N ILE A 132 -14.52 -10.82 28.78
CA ILE A 132 -14.11 -11.16 30.15
C ILE A 132 -15.11 -10.67 31.19
N VAL A 133 -15.66 -9.46 31.03
CA VAL A 133 -16.66 -8.93 31.96
C VAL A 133 -17.88 -9.85 31.97
N PHE A 134 -18.41 -10.23 30.80
CA PHE A 134 -19.60 -11.06 30.69
C PHE A 134 -19.34 -12.47 31.24
N ILE A 135 -18.23 -13.10 30.85
CA ILE A 135 -17.82 -14.41 31.39
C ILE A 135 -17.74 -14.36 32.93
N LYS A 136 -17.23 -13.28 33.53
CA LYS A 136 -17.18 -13.16 35.00
C LYS A 136 -18.54 -12.93 35.65
N LEU A 137 -19.46 -12.21 35.02
CA LEU A 137 -20.82 -12.07 35.55
C LEU A 137 -21.54 -13.42 35.62
N THR A 138 -21.31 -14.29 34.63
CA THR A 138 -21.94 -15.61 34.60
C THR A 138 -21.45 -16.56 35.70
N LEU A 139 -20.26 -16.33 36.27
CA LEU A 139 -19.76 -17.06 37.44
C LEU A 139 -20.58 -16.82 38.71
N LYS A 140 -21.29 -15.69 38.80
CA LYS A 140 -22.15 -15.35 39.96
C LYS A 140 -23.53 -15.98 39.89
N LEU A 141 -23.86 -16.63 38.77
CA LEU A 141 -25.14 -17.29 38.54
C LEU A 141 -25.08 -18.74 39.03
N ASN A 142 -26.21 -19.28 39.50
CA ASN A 142 -26.38 -20.69 39.84
C ASN A 142 -26.51 -21.56 38.57
N VAL A 143 -25.48 -21.56 37.73
CA VAL A 143 -25.38 -22.29 36.47
C VAL A 143 -24.07 -23.07 36.47
N THR A 144 -24.12 -24.36 36.14
CA THR A 144 -22.93 -25.23 36.09
C THR A 144 -22.11 -24.99 34.82
N ASN A 145 -20.81 -25.36 34.83
CA ASN A 145 -19.97 -25.26 33.63
C ASN A 145 -20.49 -26.09 32.44
N LYS A 146 -21.14 -27.23 32.71
CA LYS A 146 -21.78 -28.06 31.68
C LYS A 146 -22.94 -27.32 31.02
N GLU A 147 -23.80 -26.69 31.82
CA GLU A 147 -24.94 -25.91 31.32
C GLU A 147 -24.48 -24.67 30.54
N ARG A 148 -23.43 -23.97 31.01
CA ARG A 148 -22.81 -22.86 30.25
C ARG A 148 -22.33 -23.31 28.87
N LEU A 149 -21.66 -24.47 28.80
CA LEU A 149 -21.18 -25.03 27.54
C LEU A 149 -22.33 -25.43 26.61
N VAL A 150 -23.37 -26.08 27.13
CA VAL A 150 -24.57 -26.46 26.35
C VAL A 150 -25.28 -25.22 25.81
N LEU A 151 -25.47 -24.18 26.64
CA LEU A 151 -26.06 -22.91 26.21
C LEU A 151 -25.22 -22.23 25.12
N PHE A 152 -23.90 -22.22 25.28
CA PHE A 152 -22.99 -21.67 24.28
C PHE A 152 -23.10 -22.41 22.93
N ILE A 153 -23.06 -23.75 22.95
CA ILE A 153 -23.18 -24.57 21.73
C ILE A 153 -24.56 -24.39 21.09
N ALA A 154 -25.64 -24.40 21.88
CA ALA A 154 -27.00 -24.19 21.39
C ALA A 154 -27.14 -22.80 20.75
N SER A 155 -26.62 -21.76 21.40
CA SER A 155 -26.64 -20.39 20.86
C SER A 155 -25.84 -20.27 19.57
N LEU A 156 -24.67 -20.92 19.50
CA LEU A 156 -23.85 -20.96 18.29
C LEU A 156 -24.57 -21.68 17.13
N LEU A 157 -25.22 -22.81 17.40
CA LEU A 157 -25.99 -23.54 16.38
C LEU A 157 -27.17 -22.73 15.87
N ILE A 158 -27.95 -22.11 16.76
CA ILE A 158 -29.08 -21.23 16.39
C ILE A 158 -28.57 -20.07 15.52
N PHE A 159 -27.49 -19.41 15.94
CA PHE A 159 -26.91 -18.30 15.18
C PHE A 159 -26.33 -18.74 13.84
N THR A 160 -25.75 -19.94 13.76
CA THR A 160 -25.25 -20.54 12.50
C THR A 160 -26.40 -20.79 11.54
N VAL A 161 -27.50 -21.39 12.00
CA VAL A 161 -28.69 -21.63 11.19
C VAL A 161 -29.27 -20.31 10.68
N PHE A 162 -29.41 -19.30 11.55
CA PHE A 162 -29.81 -17.95 11.14
C PHE A 162 -28.89 -17.39 10.04
N ARG A 163 -27.57 -17.53 10.20
CA ARG A 163 -26.58 -17.05 9.23
C ARG A 163 -26.57 -17.81 7.90
N LEU A 164 -27.02 -19.07 7.87
CA LEU A 164 -27.16 -19.84 6.63
C LEU A 164 -28.31 -19.33 5.74
N PHE A 165 -29.37 -18.78 6.35
CA PHE A 165 -30.47 -18.14 5.61
C PHE A 165 -30.16 -16.70 5.20
N THR A 166 -29.18 -16.06 5.83
CA THR A 166 -28.64 -14.75 5.45
C THR A 166 -27.27 -14.89 4.76
N GLU A 167 -26.48 -13.82 4.69
CA GLU A 167 -25.08 -13.93 4.28
C GLU A 167 -24.23 -14.66 5.35
N PHE A 168 -23.71 -15.83 4.98
CA PHE A 168 -22.78 -16.60 5.82
C PHE A 168 -21.38 -15.96 5.81
N THR A 169 -20.91 -15.52 6.98
CA THR A 169 -19.54 -15.05 7.18
C THR A 169 -18.85 -15.88 8.25
N ALA A 170 -17.59 -16.24 8.05
CA ALA A 170 -16.83 -17.00 9.05
C ALA A 170 -16.54 -16.22 10.35
N PHE A 171 -16.88 -14.92 10.38
CA PHE A 171 -16.58 -14.01 11.49
C PHE A 171 -17.13 -14.52 12.83
N PHE A 172 -18.43 -14.85 12.86
CA PHE A 172 -19.09 -15.24 14.11
C PHE A 172 -18.56 -16.56 14.69
N ILE A 173 -18.10 -17.48 13.83
CA ILE A 173 -17.52 -18.77 14.25
C ILE A 173 -16.19 -18.53 14.97
N VAL A 174 -15.36 -17.64 14.42
CA VAL A 174 -14.06 -17.30 15.02
C VAL A 174 -14.23 -16.49 16.31
N CYS A 175 -15.21 -15.57 16.36
CA CYS A 175 -15.58 -14.89 17.61
C CYS A 175 -16.11 -15.86 18.68
N ALA A 176 -16.89 -16.88 18.27
CA ALA A 176 -17.34 -17.93 19.17
C ALA A 176 -16.15 -18.78 19.68
N LEU A 177 -15.20 -19.12 18.81
CA LEU A 177 -13.97 -19.82 19.21
C LEU A 177 -13.16 -18.99 20.22
N LEU A 178 -13.04 -17.68 20.01
CA LEU A 178 -12.40 -16.77 20.96
C LEU A 178 -13.13 -16.76 22.31
N LEU A 179 -14.45 -16.66 22.33
CA LEU A 179 -15.25 -16.77 23.55
C LEU A 179 -15.04 -18.10 24.26
N PHE A 180 -14.99 -19.20 23.50
CA PHE A 180 -14.74 -20.54 24.03
C PHE A 180 -13.36 -20.64 24.70
N LEU A 181 -12.30 -20.14 24.05
CA LEU A 181 -10.94 -20.12 24.59
C LEU A 181 -10.85 -19.30 25.89
N LEU A 182 -11.49 -18.13 25.94
CA LEU A 182 -11.56 -17.29 27.13
C LEU A 182 -12.39 -17.94 28.25
N GLY A 183 -13.51 -18.56 27.89
CA GLY A 183 -14.37 -19.29 28.81
C GLY A 183 -13.65 -20.49 29.42
N TYR A 184 -12.94 -21.28 28.61
CA TYR A 184 -12.12 -22.40 29.06
C TYR A 184 -11.06 -21.95 30.08
N ASN A 185 -10.35 -20.85 29.79
CA ASN A 185 -9.34 -20.28 30.69
C ASN A 185 -9.94 -19.88 32.06
N ILE A 186 -11.11 -19.25 32.05
CA ILE A 186 -11.72 -18.70 33.26
C ILE A 186 -12.47 -19.77 34.07
N TYR A 187 -13.20 -20.68 33.41
CA TYR A 187 -14.06 -21.66 34.07
C TYR A 187 -13.34 -22.92 34.53
N ILE A 188 -12.26 -23.34 33.85
CA ILE A 188 -11.57 -24.61 34.09
C ILE A 188 -10.15 -24.36 34.63
N GLU A 189 -9.34 -23.56 33.93
CA GLU A 189 -7.93 -23.30 34.26
C GLU A 189 -7.72 -22.31 35.43
N GLN A 190 -8.80 -21.80 36.02
CA GLN A 190 -8.78 -20.86 37.16
C GLN A 190 -7.81 -19.67 36.99
N ARG A 191 -7.65 -19.18 35.75
CA ARG A 191 -6.74 -18.08 35.37
C ARG A 191 -5.23 -18.37 35.50
N ARG A 192 -4.81 -19.64 35.39
CA ARG A 192 -3.38 -19.92 35.17
C ARG A 192 -2.95 -19.29 33.83
N PHE A 193 -1.85 -18.55 33.85
CA PHE A 193 -1.31 -17.95 32.64
C PHE A 193 -0.83 -19.05 31.69
N SER A 194 -1.57 -19.28 30.62
CA SER A 194 -1.22 -20.22 29.57
C SER A 194 -0.90 -19.46 28.29
N VAL A 195 0.38 -19.46 27.91
CA VAL A 195 0.88 -18.85 26.67
C VAL A 195 0.08 -19.35 25.46
N LEU A 196 -0.29 -20.63 25.44
CA LEU A 196 -1.02 -21.26 24.33
C LEU A 196 -2.42 -20.65 24.14
N ILE A 197 -3.14 -20.34 25.21
CA ILE A 197 -4.50 -19.77 25.11
C ILE A 197 -4.44 -18.34 24.58
N PHE A 198 -3.49 -17.54 25.07
CA PHE A 198 -3.29 -16.17 24.58
C PHE A 198 -2.83 -16.16 23.12
N ALA A 199 -1.85 -17.00 22.76
CA ALA A 199 -1.39 -17.14 21.37
C ALA A 199 -2.54 -17.59 20.44
N SER A 200 -3.36 -18.55 20.86
CA SER A 200 -4.53 -19.00 20.08
C SER A 200 -5.58 -17.90 19.93
N SER A 201 -5.76 -17.06 20.96
CA SER A 201 -6.67 -15.91 20.91
C SER A 201 -6.19 -14.86 19.92
N PHE A 202 -4.90 -14.50 19.95
CA PHE A 202 -4.30 -13.59 18.97
C PHE A 202 -4.34 -14.17 17.55
N PHE A 203 -4.16 -15.48 17.40
CA PHE A 203 -4.28 -16.14 16.11
C PHE A 203 -5.70 -16.02 15.55
N CYS A 204 -6.73 -16.23 16.38
CA CYS A 204 -8.13 -16.03 15.98
C CYS A 204 -8.38 -14.59 15.52
N MET A 205 -7.92 -13.59 16.28
CA MET A 205 -8.04 -12.16 15.95
C MET A 205 -7.29 -11.79 14.66
N ALA A 206 -6.09 -12.35 14.46
CA ALA A 206 -5.30 -12.14 13.26
C ALA A 206 -5.93 -12.77 12.02
N PHE A 207 -6.44 -13.99 12.16
CA PHE A 207 -7.06 -14.74 11.07
C PHE A 207 -8.30 -14.06 10.53
N ILE A 208 -9.21 -13.66 11.42
CA ILE A 208 -10.44 -12.99 11.04
C ILE A 208 -10.18 -11.63 10.40
N THR A 209 -9.22 -10.86 10.95
CA THR A 209 -8.81 -9.57 10.41
C THR A 209 -8.18 -9.73 9.04
N SER A 210 -7.26 -10.69 8.88
CA SER A 210 -6.60 -11.00 7.61
C SER A 210 -7.61 -11.36 6.52
N VAL A 211 -8.55 -12.28 6.81
CA VAL A 211 -9.59 -12.69 5.86
C VAL A 211 -10.44 -11.49 5.43
N LYS A 212 -10.85 -10.63 6.38
CA LYS A 212 -11.63 -9.43 6.08
C LYS A 212 -10.85 -8.41 5.28
N TYR A 213 -9.61 -8.15 5.66
CA TYR A 213 -8.71 -7.27 4.92
C TYR A 213 -8.53 -7.71 3.47
N ILE A 214 -8.31 -9.00 3.22
CA ILE A 214 -8.12 -9.53 1.86
C ILE A 214 -9.41 -9.40 1.04
N ARG A 215 -10.56 -9.78 1.61
CA ARG A 215 -11.86 -9.63 0.95
C ARG A 215 -12.13 -8.17 0.61
N PHE A 216 -11.80 -7.28 1.54
CA PHE A 216 -12.01 -5.86 1.38
C PHE A 216 -11.13 -5.28 0.27
N THR A 217 -9.82 -5.54 0.33
CA THR A 217 -8.88 -5.03 -0.67
C THR A 217 -9.25 -5.51 -2.07
N ASP A 218 -9.74 -6.75 -2.22
CA ASP A 218 -10.27 -7.27 -3.49
C ASP A 218 -11.54 -6.53 -3.96
N ILE A 219 -12.49 -6.21 -3.06
CA ILE A 219 -13.68 -5.42 -3.42
C ILE A 219 -13.30 -3.99 -3.84
N ARG A 220 -12.46 -3.31 -3.05
CA ARG A 220 -11.99 -1.95 -3.36
C ARG A 220 -11.26 -1.91 -4.69
N GLU A 221 -10.36 -2.87 -4.91
CA GLU A 221 -9.59 -2.99 -6.14
C GLU A 221 -10.51 -3.17 -7.35
N ARG A 222 -11.52 -4.05 -7.27
CA ARG A 222 -12.49 -4.24 -8.36
C ARG A 222 -13.30 -2.97 -8.63
N ASN A 223 -13.72 -2.25 -7.60
CA ASN A 223 -14.45 -0.98 -7.75
C ASN A 223 -13.58 0.10 -8.38
N LEU A 224 -12.29 0.18 -7.99
CA LEU A 224 -11.34 1.10 -8.59
C LEU A 224 -11.09 0.76 -10.06
N ARG A 225 -10.88 -0.54 -10.36
CA ARG A 225 -10.69 -1.02 -11.72
C ARG A 225 -11.90 -0.76 -12.62
N ALA A 226 -13.11 -0.89 -12.08
CA ALA A 226 -14.35 -0.54 -12.75
C ALA A 226 -14.40 0.96 -13.11
N LYS A 227 -14.11 1.84 -12.15
CA LYS A 227 -14.04 3.30 -12.38
C LYS A 227 -12.97 3.67 -13.42
N VAL A 228 -11.84 2.97 -13.43
CA VAL A 228 -10.80 3.17 -14.46
C VAL A 228 -11.31 2.76 -15.84
N ALA A 229 -12.01 1.62 -15.95
CA ALA A 229 -12.60 1.18 -17.23
C ALA A 229 -13.63 2.18 -17.77
N GLU A 230 -14.47 2.74 -16.90
CA GLU A 230 -15.42 3.80 -17.24
C GLU A 230 -14.70 5.09 -17.66
N LYS A 231 -13.65 5.50 -16.93
CA LYS A 231 -12.84 6.67 -17.28
C LYS A 231 -12.19 6.53 -18.67
N LEU A 232 -11.78 5.31 -19.04
CA LEU A 232 -11.20 5.00 -20.35
C LEU A 232 -12.24 5.00 -21.49
N GLU A 233 -13.54 4.93 -21.18
CA GLU A 233 -14.62 5.14 -22.16
C GLU A 233 -14.90 6.64 -22.37
N THR A 234 -15.04 7.40 -21.28
CA THR A 234 -15.24 8.85 -21.34
C THR A 234 -14.01 9.52 -21.94
N THR A 235 -14.10 9.85 -23.23
CA THR A 235 -12.98 10.45 -23.96
C THR A 235 -12.72 11.90 -23.57
N ASP A 236 -13.72 12.55 -22.96
CA ASP A 236 -13.72 13.97 -22.60
C ASP A 236 -13.49 14.12 -21.09
N ASP A 237 -12.26 14.49 -20.68
CA ASP A 237 -11.99 14.91 -19.30
C ASP A 237 -12.40 16.38 -19.16
N PRO A 238 -13.38 16.73 -18.31
CA PRO A 238 -13.80 18.12 -18.13
C PRO A 238 -12.66 19.07 -17.77
N LYS A 239 -11.62 18.57 -17.10
CA LYS A 239 -10.43 19.37 -16.77
C LYS A 239 -9.60 19.68 -18.00
N VAL A 240 -9.48 18.74 -18.94
CA VAL A 240 -8.80 18.96 -20.23
C VAL A 240 -9.60 19.92 -21.08
N ILE A 241 -10.94 19.78 -21.14
CA ILE A 241 -11.81 20.69 -21.90
C ILE A 241 -11.66 22.13 -21.40
N ASN A 242 -11.75 22.34 -20.08
CA ASN A 242 -11.56 23.65 -19.48
C ASN A 242 -10.16 24.22 -19.78
N ALA A 243 -9.12 23.38 -19.72
CA ALA A 243 -7.77 23.81 -20.07
C ALA A 243 -7.63 24.18 -21.56
N ILE A 244 -8.31 23.48 -22.47
CA ILE A 244 -8.38 23.83 -23.91
C ILE A 244 -9.07 25.19 -24.09
N ASP A 245 -10.15 25.47 -23.38
CA ASP A 245 -10.86 26.75 -23.49
C ASP A 245 -10.00 27.94 -23.00
N ILE A 246 -9.32 27.77 -21.86
CA ILE A 246 -8.37 28.76 -21.34
C ILE A 246 -7.23 28.99 -22.35
N PHE A 247 -6.69 27.91 -22.92
CA PHE A 247 -5.66 27.96 -23.96
C PHE A 247 -6.14 28.71 -25.21
N GLU A 248 -7.31 28.36 -25.74
CA GLU A 248 -7.89 29.00 -26.93
C GLU A 248 -8.09 30.50 -26.73
N SER A 249 -8.68 30.87 -25.59
CA SER A 249 -8.92 32.26 -25.21
C SER A 249 -7.61 33.04 -25.03
N GLY A 250 -6.60 32.42 -24.41
CA GLY A 250 -5.29 33.01 -24.20
C GLY A 250 -4.54 33.27 -25.50
N VAL A 251 -4.55 32.31 -26.43
CA VAL A 251 -3.85 32.43 -27.72
C VAL A 251 -4.51 33.47 -28.63
N LYS A 252 -5.84 33.50 -28.68
CA LYS A 252 -6.60 34.41 -29.56
C LYS A 252 -6.40 35.89 -29.21
N GLY A 253 -6.24 36.21 -27.93
CA GLY A 253 -6.07 37.57 -27.43
C GLY A 253 -4.62 38.05 -27.33
N ASN A 254 -3.64 37.21 -27.69
CA ASN A 254 -2.25 37.50 -27.41
C ASN A 254 -1.58 38.34 -28.51
N GLU A 255 -0.99 39.47 -28.11
CA GLU A 255 -0.35 40.42 -29.01
C GLU A 255 0.86 39.83 -29.77
N TYR A 256 1.63 38.95 -29.14
CA TYR A 256 2.78 38.29 -29.78
C TYR A 256 2.33 37.34 -30.91
N VAL A 257 1.27 36.56 -30.68
CA VAL A 257 0.67 35.69 -31.69
C VAL A 257 0.12 36.52 -32.86
N ILE A 258 -0.59 37.61 -32.57
CA ILE A 258 -1.10 38.52 -33.60
C ILE A 258 0.05 39.10 -34.45
N ASN A 259 1.12 39.58 -33.80
CA ASN A 259 2.28 40.15 -34.50
C ASN A 259 3.02 39.13 -35.37
N TYR A 260 3.09 37.86 -34.94
CA TYR A 260 3.63 36.79 -35.77
C TYR A 260 2.89 36.64 -37.11
N PHE A 261 1.55 36.72 -37.10
CA PHE A 261 0.75 36.62 -38.32
C PHE A 261 0.79 37.89 -39.18
N LYS A 262 1.29 39.02 -38.66
CA LYS A 262 1.57 40.23 -39.44
C LYS A 262 2.90 40.16 -40.18
N ASP A 263 3.96 39.73 -39.48
CA ASP A 263 5.35 39.70 -39.99
C ASP A 263 5.90 38.27 -40.12
N SER A 264 5.11 37.39 -40.73
CA SER A 264 5.37 35.95 -40.72
C SER A 264 6.60 35.51 -41.52
N ALA A 265 7.20 36.40 -42.31
CA ALA A 265 8.39 36.13 -43.12
C ALA A 265 9.69 36.05 -42.30
N TYR A 266 9.72 36.62 -41.08
CA TYR A 266 10.97 36.80 -40.32
C TYR A 266 11.06 35.96 -39.04
N VAL A 267 9.94 35.43 -38.54
CA VAL A 267 9.91 34.64 -37.29
C VAL A 267 9.71 33.17 -37.62
N SER A 268 10.63 32.32 -37.15
CA SER A 268 10.50 30.87 -37.30
C SER A 268 9.27 30.35 -36.53
N ARG A 269 8.52 29.43 -37.14
CA ARG A 269 7.43 28.68 -36.50
C ARG A 269 7.85 28.08 -35.15
N THR A 270 9.09 27.61 -35.04
CA THR A 270 9.63 27.04 -33.79
C THR A 270 9.66 28.05 -32.65
N VAL A 271 9.91 29.32 -32.95
CA VAL A 271 9.93 30.38 -31.93
C VAL A 271 8.51 30.66 -31.41
N LEU A 272 7.53 30.73 -32.32
CA LEU A 272 6.12 30.85 -31.95
C LEU A 272 5.66 29.65 -31.11
N GLN A 273 5.98 28.44 -31.55
CA GLN A 273 5.64 27.21 -30.84
C GLN A 273 6.21 27.22 -29.42
N ASN A 274 7.51 27.53 -29.26
CA ASN A 274 8.14 27.62 -27.94
C ASN A 274 7.49 28.68 -27.03
N TYR A 275 7.09 29.83 -27.60
CA TYR A 275 6.38 30.86 -26.84
C TYR A 275 5.02 30.34 -26.36
N ILE A 276 4.22 29.76 -27.26
CA ILE A 276 2.88 29.28 -26.92
C ILE A 276 2.96 28.12 -25.92
N GLU A 277 3.91 27.20 -26.10
CA GLU A 277 4.17 26.10 -25.16
C GLU A 277 4.52 26.61 -23.77
N LYS A 278 5.34 27.65 -23.68
CA LYS A 278 5.75 28.24 -22.40
C LYS A 278 4.65 29.06 -21.73
N SER A 279 3.87 29.80 -22.51
CA SER A 279 2.91 30.78 -21.99
C SER A 279 1.52 30.22 -21.73
N PHE A 280 1.10 29.18 -22.47
CA PHE A 280 -0.30 28.72 -22.44
C PHE A 280 -0.48 27.22 -22.20
N LEU A 281 0.54 26.39 -22.43
CA LEU A 281 0.43 24.92 -22.30
C LEU A 281 0.95 24.43 -20.94
N ASP A 282 0.32 24.91 -19.87
CA ASP A 282 0.58 24.48 -18.49
C ASP A 282 -0.54 23.57 -17.93
N GLY A 283 -0.34 22.98 -16.75
CA GLY A 283 -1.33 22.15 -16.07
C GLY A 283 -1.72 20.90 -16.85
N PHE A 284 -3.03 20.69 -17.10
CA PHE A 284 -3.56 19.47 -17.72
C PHE A 284 -3.15 19.26 -19.19
N LEU A 285 -2.79 20.32 -19.92
CA LEU A 285 -2.33 20.22 -21.31
C LEU A 285 -0.85 19.83 -21.41
N SER A 286 -0.11 19.82 -20.30
CA SER A 286 1.31 19.47 -20.27
C SER A 286 1.61 18.02 -20.68
N HIS A 287 0.61 17.14 -20.62
CA HIS A 287 0.74 15.72 -20.96
C HIS A 287 0.46 15.40 -22.44
N PHE A 288 0.13 16.42 -23.24
CA PHE A 288 -0.14 16.26 -24.66
C PHE A 288 1.11 16.55 -25.49
N GLU A 289 1.33 15.73 -26.51
CA GLU A 289 2.20 16.10 -27.62
C GLU A 289 1.49 17.19 -28.43
N VAL A 290 2.19 18.30 -28.64
CA VAL A 290 1.62 19.48 -29.30
C VAL A 290 2.28 19.64 -30.66
N SER A 291 1.46 19.74 -31.70
CA SER A 291 1.90 20.09 -33.04
C SER A 291 1.14 21.33 -33.51
N MET A 292 1.86 22.41 -33.85
CA MET A 292 1.23 23.68 -34.23
C MET A 292 1.50 24.01 -35.69
N TYR A 293 0.49 24.28 -36.51
CA TYR A 293 0.63 24.60 -37.93
C TYR A 293 0.10 26.01 -38.21
N THR A 294 0.77 26.78 -39.06
CA THR A 294 0.43 28.18 -39.34
C THR A 294 0.02 28.36 -40.80
N TYR A 295 -1.16 28.95 -41.01
CA TYR A 295 -1.73 29.19 -42.34
C TYR A 295 -2.11 30.66 -42.50
N ASN A 296 -1.97 31.20 -43.71
CA ASN A 296 -2.40 32.56 -44.03
C ASN A 296 -3.93 32.64 -44.14
N ALA A 297 -4.48 33.83 -44.42
CA ALA A 297 -5.91 34.04 -44.56
C ALA A 297 -6.53 33.16 -45.68
N GLN A 298 -5.79 32.92 -46.76
CA GLN A 298 -6.18 32.11 -47.93
C GLN A 298 -6.11 30.60 -47.65
N GLY A 299 -5.45 30.17 -46.56
CA GLY A 299 -5.28 28.77 -46.17
C GLY A 299 -4.00 28.10 -46.67
N ASP A 300 -3.09 28.86 -47.28
CA ASP A 300 -1.77 28.39 -47.66
C ASP A 300 -0.84 28.36 -46.44
N GLU A 301 0.10 27.42 -46.44
CA GLU A 301 1.10 27.27 -45.39
C GLU A 301 2.02 28.51 -45.34
N VAL A 302 2.10 29.14 -44.16
CA VAL A 302 2.99 30.28 -43.92
C VAL A 302 4.46 29.84 -43.96
N GLN A 303 4.73 28.65 -43.45
CA GLN A 303 6.01 27.93 -43.58
C GLN A 303 5.72 26.47 -43.93
N PRO A 304 6.47 25.87 -44.87
CA PRO A 304 6.22 24.50 -45.32
C PRO A 304 6.39 23.51 -44.16
N SER A 305 5.26 22.94 -43.76
CA SER A 305 5.10 21.91 -42.75
C SER A 305 4.75 20.55 -43.35
N GLY A 306 4.31 20.53 -44.61
CA GLY A 306 3.90 19.33 -45.33
C GLY A 306 2.46 18.89 -45.03
N THR A 307 1.73 19.61 -44.17
CA THR A 307 0.33 19.30 -43.82
C THR A 307 -0.57 20.47 -44.25
N LYS A 308 -1.46 20.22 -45.22
CA LYS A 308 -2.40 21.23 -45.71
C LYS A 308 -3.54 21.46 -44.73
N LEU A 309 -4.06 22.69 -44.67
CA LEU A 309 -5.25 23.03 -43.87
C LEU A 309 -6.47 22.16 -44.22
N SER A 310 -6.58 21.71 -45.48
CA SER A 310 -7.66 20.85 -45.94
C SER A 310 -7.78 19.56 -45.13
N TYR A 311 -6.67 18.98 -44.67
CA TYR A 311 -6.65 17.78 -43.84
C TYR A 311 -7.51 17.94 -42.58
N PHE A 312 -7.31 19.01 -41.81
CA PHE A 312 -8.07 19.27 -40.59
C PHE A 312 -9.54 19.59 -40.90
N THR A 313 -9.82 20.31 -41.99
CA THR A 313 -11.22 20.56 -42.38
C THR A 313 -11.94 19.29 -42.84
N GLU A 314 -11.23 18.34 -43.45
CA GLU A 314 -11.76 17.03 -43.82
C GLU A 314 -12.04 16.17 -42.58
N LEU A 315 -11.20 16.24 -41.53
CA LEU A 315 -11.49 15.57 -40.25
C LEU A 315 -12.81 16.07 -39.63
N VAL A 316 -13.07 17.39 -39.69
CA VAL A 316 -14.36 17.95 -39.24
C VAL A 316 -15.52 17.39 -40.08
N ARG A 317 -15.38 17.35 -41.41
CA ARG A 317 -16.41 16.79 -42.31
C ARG A 317 -16.60 15.28 -42.12
N ALA A 318 -15.54 14.56 -41.75
CA ALA A 318 -15.56 13.13 -41.46
C ALA A 318 -16.18 12.80 -40.08
N GLY A 319 -16.61 13.82 -39.32
CA GLY A 319 -17.37 13.65 -38.09
C GLY A 319 -16.57 13.88 -36.81
N ALA A 320 -15.52 14.72 -36.83
CA ALA A 320 -14.90 15.22 -35.60
C ALA A 320 -15.95 15.99 -34.76
N LEU A 321 -15.95 15.74 -33.45
CA LEU A 321 -16.92 16.32 -32.52
C LEU A 321 -16.40 17.66 -32.01
N LYS A 322 -17.22 18.71 -32.06
CA LYS A 322 -16.83 20.00 -31.48
C LYS A 322 -16.69 19.87 -29.96
N THR A 323 -15.57 20.32 -29.41
CA THR A 323 -15.33 20.25 -27.97
C THR A 323 -16.28 21.21 -27.24
N PRO A 324 -17.00 20.75 -26.20
CA PRO A 324 -17.87 21.62 -25.40
C PRO A 324 -17.08 22.82 -24.85
N GLU A 325 -17.75 23.97 -24.69
CA GLU A 325 -17.19 25.22 -24.14
C GLU A 325 -16.15 25.93 -25.04
N SER A 326 -15.36 25.20 -25.84
CA SER A 326 -14.41 25.78 -26.80
C SER A 326 -15.09 26.36 -28.06
N GLY A 327 -14.50 27.40 -28.63
CA GLY A 327 -14.97 28.03 -29.86
C GLY A 327 -14.54 27.29 -31.13
N TYR A 328 -13.30 26.80 -31.16
CA TYR A 328 -12.62 26.34 -32.37
C TYR A 328 -11.93 24.97 -32.27
N PHE A 329 -12.04 24.29 -31.13
CA PHE A 329 -11.50 22.95 -30.95
C PHE A 329 -12.48 21.83 -31.31
N TYR A 330 -11.92 20.76 -31.84
CA TYR A 330 -12.58 19.54 -32.24
C TYR A 330 -11.83 18.34 -31.69
N ARG A 331 -12.55 17.26 -31.44
CA ARG A 331 -12.01 15.95 -31.08
C ARG A 331 -12.21 14.98 -32.23
N ILE A 332 -11.17 14.21 -32.55
CA ILE A 332 -11.27 13.14 -33.54
C ILE A 332 -12.18 12.03 -33.01
N ASN A 333 -13.16 11.62 -33.82
CA ASN A 333 -14.05 10.51 -33.49
C ASN A 333 -13.28 9.18 -33.63
N ASP A 334 -13.61 8.19 -32.81
CA ASP A 334 -12.99 6.85 -32.81
C ASP A 334 -11.54 6.74 -32.26
N THR A 335 -11.07 7.70 -31.47
CA THR A 335 -9.83 7.48 -30.70
C THR A 335 -10.08 6.41 -29.62
N PHE A 336 -9.17 5.44 -29.50
CA PHE A 336 -9.32 4.31 -28.58
C PHE A 336 -8.01 4.08 -27.82
N GLY A 337 -8.02 4.38 -26.52
CA GLY A 337 -6.82 4.34 -25.67
C GLY A 337 -5.91 5.58 -25.75
N TYR A 338 -6.34 6.65 -26.44
CA TYR A 338 -5.70 7.97 -26.44
C TYR A 338 -6.73 9.05 -26.79
N GLN A 339 -6.38 10.31 -26.52
CA GLN A 339 -7.16 11.49 -26.86
C GLN A 339 -6.44 12.24 -27.99
N ASN A 340 -7.19 12.68 -29.00
CA ASN A 340 -6.65 13.57 -30.03
C ASN A 340 -7.63 14.73 -30.26
N TYR A 341 -7.19 15.93 -29.90
CA TYR A 341 -7.90 17.18 -30.13
C TYR A 341 -7.14 18.00 -31.16
N PHE A 342 -7.86 18.76 -31.96
CA PHE A 342 -7.26 19.77 -32.81
C PHE A 342 -8.11 21.04 -32.83
N GLY A 343 -7.47 22.19 -32.74
CA GLY A 343 -8.10 23.50 -32.83
C GLY A 343 -7.74 24.17 -34.13
N ILE A 344 -8.73 24.76 -34.81
CA ILE A 344 -8.48 25.63 -35.99
C ILE A 344 -8.78 27.07 -35.56
N ILE A 345 -7.80 27.71 -34.92
CA ILE A 345 -7.96 29.00 -34.25
C ILE A 345 -7.75 30.14 -35.25
N PRO A 346 -8.77 30.93 -35.62
CA PRO A 346 -8.59 32.13 -36.44
C PRO A 346 -7.97 33.26 -35.64
N ILE A 347 -6.95 33.91 -36.21
CA ILE A 347 -6.29 35.09 -35.64
C ILE A 347 -6.78 36.33 -36.36
N PHE A 348 -7.30 37.29 -35.60
CA PHE A 348 -7.94 38.51 -36.13
C PHE A 348 -7.12 39.75 -35.80
N GLU A 349 -7.19 40.74 -36.68
CA GLU A 349 -6.87 42.14 -36.37
C GLU A 349 -8.10 42.99 -36.65
N GLY A 350 -8.78 43.43 -35.60
CA GLY A 350 -10.09 44.07 -35.74
C GLY A 350 -11.11 43.10 -36.36
N ALA A 351 -11.56 43.38 -37.59
CA ALA A 351 -12.55 42.58 -38.31
C ALA A 351 -11.96 41.66 -39.41
N SER A 352 -10.66 41.78 -39.74
CA SER A 352 -10.00 40.95 -40.76
C SER A 352 -9.29 39.75 -40.15
N ILE A 353 -9.34 38.61 -40.86
CA ILE A 353 -8.57 37.40 -40.49
C ILE A 353 -7.16 37.56 -41.05
N LEU A 354 -6.16 37.55 -40.19
CA LEU A 354 -4.75 37.56 -40.58
C LEU A 354 -4.29 36.16 -41.00
N GLY A 355 -4.74 35.13 -40.28
CA GLY A 355 -4.38 33.75 -40.54
C GLY A 355 -5.09 32.78 -39.61
N ARG A 356 -4.71 31.50 -39.71
CA ARG A 356 -5.22 30.43 -38.87
C ARG A 356 -4.06 29.68 -38.22
N LEU A 357 -4.12 29.52 -36.91
CA LEU A 357 -3.26 28.64 -36.16
C LEU A 357 -3.99 27.32 -35.92
N VAL A 358 -3.45 26.23 -36.44
CA VAL A 358 -3.92 24.90 -36.10
C VAL A 358 -3.07 24.34 -34.97
N VAL A 359 -3.69 23.85 -33.91
CA VAL A 359 -3.00 23.21 -32.79
C VAL A 359 -3.56 21.81 -32.63
N GLU A 360 -2.74 20.79 -32.88
CA GLU A 360 -3.06 19.40 -32.58
C GLU A 360 -2.48 19.04 -31.21
N LEU A 361 -3.35 18.50 -30.35
CA LEU A 361 -3.06 18.03 -29.01
C LEU A 361 -3.34 16.53 -28.98
N LYS A 362 -2.28 15.73 -29.05
CA LYS A 362 -2.37 14.27 -29.00
C LYS A 362 -1.88 13.80 -27.65
N SER A 363 -2.73 13.13 -26.88
CA SER A 363 -2.26 12.49 -25.65
C SER A 363 -1.32 11.36 -26.05
N GLN A 364 -0.29 11.13 -25.24
CA GLN A 364 0.43 9.86 -25.33
C GLN A 364 -0.59 8.71 -25.28
N PRO A 365 -0.45 7.66 -26.12
CA PRO A 365 -1.23 6.45 -25.92
C PRO A 365 -1.04 6.01 -24.47
N TYR A 366 -2.10 5.48 -23.83
CA TYR A 366 -2.09 5.09 -22.42
C TYR A 366 -1.00 4.02 -22.16
N ASN A 367 0.22 4.49 -22.02
CA ASN A 367 1.44 3.72 -21.89
C ASN A 367 1.92 3.97 -20.47
N TYR A 368 1.36 3.16 -19.59
CA TYR A 368 1.63 3.16 -18.16
C TYR A 368 3.14 3.07 -17.82
N ASN A 369 3.98 2.66 -18.78
CA ASN A 369 5.42 2.45 -18.57
C ASN A 369 6.28 3.73 -18.67
N GLN A 370 5.75 4.86 -19.16
CA GLN A 370 6.48 6.13 -19.10
C GLN A 370 6.21 6.81 -17.76
N ARG A 371 7.09 6.56 -16.79
CA ARG A 371 7.14 7.33 -15.55
C ARG A 371 7.69 8.72 -15.85
N PHE A 372 6.81 9.60 -16.30
CA PHE A 372 7.11 11.03 -16.35
C PHE A 372 7.58 11.47 -14.97
N PRO A 373 8.56 12.38 -14.85
CA PRO A 373 9.07 12.79 -13.53
C PRO A 373 7.90 13.24 -12.67
N GLU A 374 7.67 12.60 -11.53
CA GLU A 374 6.57 12.94 -10.62
C GLU A 374 6.59 14.41 -10.21
N LEU A 375 7.77 15.03 -10.24
CA LEU A 375 8.01 16.46 -10.02
C LEU A 375 7.24 17.40 -10.96
N LEU A 376 6.82 16.92 -12.14
CA LEU A 376 6.05 17.68 -13.12
C LEU A 376 4.56 17.37 -13.07
N ILE A 377 4.13 16.45 -12.21
CA ILE A 377 2.74 16.05 -12.02
C ILE A 377 2.22 16.77 -10.77
N ASP A 378 1.13 17.54 -10.91
CA ASP A 378 0.51 18.25 -9.79
C ASP A 378 0.16 17.26 -8.65
N GLY A 379 0.48 17.62 -7.40
CA GLY A 379 0.34 16.76 -6.22
C GLY A 379 -1.08 16.23 -5.99
N LYS A 380 -2.10 16.90 -6.53
CA LYS A 380 -3.51 16.46 -6.48
C LYS A 380 -3.84 15.30 -7.44
N ALA A 381 -3.11 15.14 -8.55
CA ALA A 381 -3.28 14.02 -9.48
C ALA A 381 -2.58 12.73 -9.00
N ARG A 382 -1.69 12.86 -8.00
CA ARG A 382 -0.88 11.77 -7.42
C ARG A 382 -1.72 10.68 -6.73
N SER A 383 -2.91 11.03 -6.23
CA SER A 383 -3.79 10.11 -5.49
C SER A 383 -4.60 9.15 -6.37
N GLU A 384 -4.79 9.42 -7.65
CA GLU A 384 -5.67 8.59 -8.52
C GLU A 384 -4.91 7.48 -9.28
N ASN A 385 -3.57 7.59 -9.41
CA ASN A 385 -2.75 6.73 -10.27
C ASN A 385 -1.92 5.66 -9.51
N GLN A 386 -2.28 5.32 -8.27
CA GLN A 386 -1.39 4.60 -7.35
C GLN A 386 -1.21 3.09 -7.59
N ASP A 387 -1.96 2.46 -8.51
CA ASP A 387 -1.91 0.99 -8.72
C ASP A 387 -1.13 0.62 -10.00
N ASN A 388 0.21 0.63 -9.90
CA ASN A 388 1.18 0.37 -10.98
C ASN A 388 1.18 -1.04 -11.62
N ASN A 389 0.15 -1.85 -11.42
CA ASN A 389 0.15 -3.29 -11.72
C ASN A 389 -0.96 -3.74 -12.68
N TYR A 390 -1.67 -2.82 -13.34
CA TYR A 390 -2.64 -3.17 -14.36
C TYR A 390 -1.96 -3.43 -15.71
N SER A 391 -2.51 -4.38 -16.46
CA SER A 391 -2.28 -4.48 -17.90
C SER A 391 -3.57 -4.14 -18.62
N PHE A 392 -3.46 -3.45 -19.75
CA PHE A 392 -4.60 -2.96 -20.52
C PHE A 392 -4.52 -3.52 -21.93
N ALA A 393 -5.69 -3.85 -22.49
CA ALA A 393 -5.84 -4.12 -23.90
C ALA A 393 -7.10 -3.47 -24.44
N PHE A 394 -6.97 -2.99 -25.67
CA PHE A 394 -7.99 -2.28 -26.40
C PHE A 394 -8.26 -3.06 -27.68
N TYR A 395 -9.44 -3.68 -27.78
CA TYR A 395 -9.90 -4.36 -29.00
C TYR A 395 -10.95 -3.53 -29.74
N ASN A 396 -10.77 -3.40 -31.06
CA ASN A 396 -11.77 -2.83 -31.97
C ASN A 396 -12.13 -3.88 -33.03
N LYS A 397 -13.42 -4.17 -33.19
CA LYS A 397 -13.97 -5.23 -34.06
C LYS A 397 -13.28 -6.59 -33.84
N GLY A 398 -12.91 -6.89 -32.59
CA GLY A 398 -12.23 -8.13 -32.20
C GLY A 398 -10.72 -8.17 -32.45
N VAL A 399 -10.09 -7.12 -32.98
CA VAL A 399 -8.63 -7.03 -33.20
C VAL A 399 -7.98 -6.12 -32.18
N LEU A 400 -6.81 -6.52 -31.66
CA LEU A 400 -6.03 -5.73 -30.71
C LEU A 400 -5.49 -4.48 -31.40
N VAL A 401 -5.88 -3.30 -30.90
CA VAL A 401 -5.44 -1.99 -31.39
C VAL A 401 -4.28 -1.46 -30.56
N ASN A 402 -4.35 -1.63 -29.23
CA ASN A 402 -3.33 -1.14 -28.31
C ASN A 402 -3.26 -2.00 -27.05
N GLN A 403 -2.10 -2.06 -26.42
CA GLN A 403 -1.87 -2.75 -25.16
C GLN A 403 -0.81 -2.05 -24.30
N SER A 404 -0.91 -2.20 -22.98
CA SER A 404 0.13 -1.78 -22.04
C SER A 404 0.18 -2.69 -20.81
N GLY A 405 1.29 -2.63 -20.07
CA GLY A 405 1.53 -3.49 -18.91
C GLY A 405 2.27 -4.79 -19.25
N LYS A 406 2.21 -5.75 -18.32
CA LYS A 406 3.03 -6.98 -18.34
C LYS A 406 2.33 -8.18 -18.98
N PHE A 407 1.00 -8.17 -19.05
CA PHE A 407 0.22 -9.29 -19.58
C PHE A 407 0.22 -9.30 -21.11
N THR A 408 0.48 -10.47 -21.70
CA THR A 408 0.41 -10.67 -23.15
C THR A 408 -1.01 -10.98 -23.59
N TYR A 409 -1.53 -10.14 -24.49
CA TYR A 409 -2.86 -10.29 -25.07
C TYR A 409 -2.81 -10.94 -26.45
N ASP A 410 -3.85 -11.69 -26.81
CA ASP A 410 -3.99 -12.26 -28.14
C ASP A 410 -4.33 -11.15 -29.16
N LEU A 411 -3.78 -11.22 -30.37
CA LEU A 411 -4.07 -10.22 -31.42
C LEU A 411 -5.54 -10.23 -31.85
N ILE A 412 -6.23 -11.36 -31.69
CA ILE A 412 -7.64 -11.55 -32.00
C ILE A 412 -8.34 -11.98 -30.73
N ASN A 413 -9.35 -11.22 -30.32
CA ASN A 413 -10.17 -11.53 -29.16
C ASN A 413 -11.01 -12.78 -29.42
N ARG A 414 -10.77 -13.85 -28.66
CA ARG A 414 -11.57 -15.09 -28.68
C ARG A 414 -12.25 -15.40 -27.34
N SER A 415 -11.77 -14.79 -26.27
CA SER A 415 -12.06 -15.19 -24.89
C SER A 415 -12.72 -14.09 -24.06
N PHE A 416 -12.57 -12.81 -24.45
CA PHE A 416 -13.09 -11.67 -23.72
C PHE A 416 -14.45 -11.25 -24.27
N ASN A 417 -15.51 -11.75 -23.65
CA ASN A 417 -16.89 -11.38 -23.99
C ASN A 417 -17.56 -10.69 -22.78
N ALA A 418 -18.21 -9.56 -23.02
CA ALA A 418 -19.00 -8.84 -22.03
C ALA A 418 -20.26 -8.25 -22.69
N PRO A 419 -21.41 -8.17 -21.97
CA PRO A 419 -22.58 -7.44 -22.45
C PRO A 419 -22.27 -5.95 -22.65
N VAL A 420 -22.85 -5.33 -23.67
CA VAL A 420 -22.67 -3.90 -23.95
C VAL A 420 -23.09 -3.05 -22.75
N GLY A 421 -22.24 -2.10 -22.36
CA GLY A 421 -22.48 -1.19 -21.24
C GLY A 421 -22.41 -1.84 -19.86
N LYS A 422 -21.98 -3.11 -19.74
CA LYS A 422 -21.81 -3.80 -18.46
C LYS A 422 -20.39 -4.30 -18.28
N ILE A 423 -19.91 -4.18 -17.06
CA ILE A 423 -18.61 -4.72 -16.64
C ILE A 423 -18.79 -6.21 -16.34
N HIS A 424 -17.87 -7.03 -16.87
CA HIS A 424 -17.82 -8.46 -16.61
C HIS A 424 -16.44 -8.87 -16.10
N ILE A 425 -16.39 -9.67 -15.04
CA ILE A 425 -15.14 -10.14 -14.44
C ILE A 425 -14.90 -11.59 -14.88
N LEU A 426 -13.87 -11.80 -15.69
CA LEU A 426 -13.41 -13.11 -16.12
C LEU A 426 -12.21 -13.57 -15.31
N ASN A 427 -12.31 -14.81 -14.85
CA ASN A 427 -11.36 -15.40 -13.93
C ASN A 427 -10.55 -16.49 -14.65
N ASP A 428 -9.36 -16.13 -15.17
CA ASP A 428 -8.43 -17.11 -15.72
C ASP A 428 -7.76 -17.91 -14.58
N LYS A 429 -8.10 -19.19 -14.45
CA LYS A 429 -7.57 -20.07 -13.40
C LYS A 429 -6.16 -20.56 -13.73
N GLU A 430 -5.81 -20.71 -15.00
CA GLU A 430 -4.51 -21.23 -15.42
C GLU A 430 -3.42 -20.18 -15.28
N LYS A 431 -3.70 -18.96 -15.74
CA LYS A 431 -2.76 -17.84 -15.67
C LYS A 431 -2.78 -17.11 -14.33
N LYS A 432 -3.63 -17.52 -13.38
CA LYS A 432 -3.83 -16.89 -12.06
C LYS A 432 -4.13 -15.38 -12.13
N ILE A 433 -4.78 -14.95 -13.22
CA ILE A 433 -5.11 -13.56 -13.50
C ILE A 433 -6.62 -13.36 -13.42
N ASN A 434 -7.02 -12.14 -13.10
CA ASN A 434 -8.39 -11.68 -13.16
C ASN A 434 -8.46 -10.57 -14.22
N HIS A 435 -9.36 -10.75 -15.18
CA HIS A 435 -9.63 -9.80 -16.24
C HIS A 435 -10.96 -9.10 -15.98
N LEU A 436 -10.95 -7.78 -15.97
CA LEU A 436 -12.15 -6.97 -16.09
C LEU A 436 -12.34 -6.66 -17.57
N VAL A 437 -13.46 -7.10 -18.12
CA VAL A 437 -13.85 -6.87 -19.51
C VAL A 437 -15.01 -5.90 -19.51
N PHE A 438 -14.83 -4.80 -20.23
CA PHE A 438 -15.86 -3.79 -20.42
C PHE A 438 -16.07 -3.55 -21.91
N ALA A 439 -17.31 -3.60 -22.36
CA ALA A 439 -17.68 -3.38 -23.75
C ALA A 439 -18.53 -2.10 -23.88
N PRO A 440 -17.91 -0.92 -24.09
CA PRO A 440 -18.65 0.34 -24.31
C PRO A 440 -19.63 0.25 -25.48
N THR A 441 -19.22 -0.41 -26.57
CA THR A 441 -20.02 -0.63 -27.77
C THR A 441 -19.84 -2.07 -28.25
N ALA A 442 -20.69 -2.54 -29.16
CA ALA A 442 -20.58 -3.89 -29.71
C ALA A 442 -19.24 -4.14 -30.44
N SER A 443 -18.55 -3.08 -30.91
CA SER A 443 -17.26 -3.18 -31.60
C SER A 443 -16.05 -2.90 -30.71
N LYS A 444 -16.20 -2.22 -29.57
CA LYS A 444 -15.07 -1.84 -28.70
C LYS A 444 -15.08 -2.61 -27.40
N ILE A 445 -13.93 -3.19 -27.04
CA ILE A 445 -13.75 -3.92 -25.79
C ILE A 445 -12.48 -3.45 -25.12
N ILE A 446 -12.58 -3.11 -23.83
CA ILE A 446 -11.48 -2.74 -22.95
C ILE A 446 -11.27 -3.90 -21.98
N VAL A 447 -10.03 -4.40 -21.89
CA VAL A 447 -9.66 -5.49 -20.98
C VAL A 447 -8.59 -5.02 -20.01
N ILE A 448 -8.91 -5.01 -18.72
CA ILE A 448 -7.99 -4.64 -17.65
C ILE A 448 -7.64 -5.88 -16.81
N SER A 449 -6.40 -6.32 -16.92
CA SER A 449 -5.88 -7.54 -16.30
C SER A 449 -5.04 -7.21 -15.06
N LYS A 450 -5.24 -7.97 -13.97
CA LYS A 450 -4.39 -7.94 -12.77
C LYS A 450 -4.16 -9.35 -12.25
N GLU A 451 -2.97 -9.59 -11.72
CA GLU A 451 -2.65 -10.83 -11.00
C GLU A 451 -3.54 -10.97 -9.76
N ARG A 452 -3.97 -12.19 -9.45
CA ARG A 452 -4.73 -12.45 -8.23
C ARG A 452 -3.82 -12.42 -7.01
N ILE A 453 -4.41 -12.01 -5.88
CA ILE A 453 -3.77 -12.09 -4.57
C ILE A 453 -3.33 -13.53 -4.31
N THR A 454 -2.02 -13.73 -4.17
CA THR A 454 -1.40 -15.05 -3.95
C THR A 454 -1.72 -15.59 -2.56
N TYR A 455 -1.65 -16.92 -2.38
CA TYR A 455 -1.79 -17.52 -1.06
C TYR A 455 -0.73 -17.02 -0.07
N VAL A 456 0.48 -16.69 -0.56
CA VAL A 456 1.56 -16.10 0.23
C VAL A 456 1.15 -14.73 0.76
N ALA A 457 0.52 -13.87 -0.05
CA ALA A 457 0.01 -12.58 0.40
C ALA A 457 -1.08 -12.72 1.48
N ARG A 458 -1.88 -13.79 1.44
CA ARG A 458 -2.88 -14.06 2.50
C ARG A 458 -2.23 -14.48 3.82
N LEU A 459 -1.20 -15.32 3.75
CA LEU A 459 -0.40 -15.69 4.92
C LEU A 459 0.37 -14.49 5.47
N ALA A 460 0.87 -13.62 4.61
CA ALA A 460 1.51 -12.37 5.00
C ALA A 460 0.57 -11.47 5.79
N ALA A 461 -0.66 -11.25 5.32
CA ALA A 461 -1.67 -10.49 6.07
C ALA A 461 -1.96 -11.10 7.44
N LEU A 462 -2.06 -12.43 7.53
CA LEU A 462 -2.24 -13.14 8.80
C LEU A 462 -1.06 -12.89 9.75
N SER A 463 0.17 -13.09 9.28
CA SER A 463 1.41 -12.88 10.03
C SER A 463 1.53 -11.44 10.54
N PHE A 464 1.24 -10.46 9.69
CA PHE A 464 1.27 -9.05 10.02
C PHE A 464 0.31 -8.71 11.17
N PHE A 465 -0.98 -9.03 11.04
CA PHE A 465 -1.95 -8.73 12.10
C PHE A 465 -1.65 -9.49 13.39
N PHE A 466 -1.13 -10.71 13.28
CA PHE A 466 -0.69 -11.47 14.43
C PHE A 466 0.44 -10.77 15.20
N LEU A 467 1.46 -10.29 14.48
CA LEU A 467 2.55 -9.52 15.07
C LEU A 467 2.05 -8.21 15.69
N VAL A 468 1.20 -7.48 14.98
CA VAL A 468 0.58 -6.23 15.47
C VAL A 468 -0.17 -6.45 16.77
N PHE A 469 -0.99 -7.51 16.89
CA PHE A 469 -1.73 -7.79 18.12
C PHE A 469 -0.81 -8.18 19.30
N ILE A 470 0.29 -8.89 19.04
CA ILE A 470 1.30 -9.18 20.06
C ILE A 470 1.97 -7.88 20.54
N LEU A 471 2.43 -7.05 19.61
CA LEU A 471 3.08 -5.78 19.93
C LEU A 471 2.13 -4.84 20.67
N PHE A 472 0.88 -4.75 20.23
CA PHE A 472 -0.15 -3.97 20.90
C PHE A 472 -0.42 -4.50 22.32
N SER A 473 -0.55 -5.82 22.50
CA SER A 473 -0.72 -6.40 23.84
C SER A 473 0.47 -6.13 24.75
N PHE A 474 1.69 -6.14 24.20
CA PHE A 474 2.90 -5.82 24.95
C PHE A 474 2.93 -4.34 25.35
N LEU A 475 2.54 -3.44 24.44
CA LEU A 475 2.42 -2.01 24.71
C LEU A 475 1.37 -1.74 25.80
N VAL A 476 0.18 -2.34 25.69
CA VAL A 476 -0.87 -2.23 26.72
C VAL A 476 -0.37 -2.76 28.07
N TYR A 477 0.38 -3.86 28.09
CA TYR A 477 0.98 -4.38 29.32
C TYR A 477 1.99 -3.39 29.93
N ILE A 478 2.90 -2.82 29.12
CA ILE A 478 3.83 -1.79 29.57
C ILE A 478 3.09 -0.57 30.10
N LEU A 479 2.06 -0.11 29.40
CA LEU A 479 1.27 1.05 29.80
C LEU A 479 0.58 0.80 31.14
N ILE A 480 -0.08 -0.35 31.32
CA ILE A 480 -0.72 -0.71 32.59
C ILE A 480 0.32 -0.83 33.71
N TRP A 481 1.47 -1.44 33.43
CA TRP A 481 2.56 -1.56 34.39
C TRP A 481 3.09 -0.18 34.80
N PHE A 482 3.31 0.71 33.84
CA PHE A 482 3.77 2.07 34.05
C PHE A 482 2.75 2.88 34.88
N LEU A 483 1.48 2.90 34.48
CA LEU A 483 0.41 3.61 35.18
C LEU A 483 0.25 3.14 36.62
N LYS A 484 0.31 1.82 36.87
CA LYS A 484 0.23 1.27 38.23
C LYS A 484 1.44 1.64 39.08
N ASN A 485 2.62 1.74 38.47
CA ASN A 485 3.84 2.03 39.20
C ASN A 485 4.03 3.54 39.46
N MET A 486 3.39 4.42 38.68
CA MET A 486 3.32 5.86 38.94
C MET A 486 2.54 6.21 40.21
N GLU A 487 1.59 5.36 40.64
CA GLU A 487 0.80 5.57 41.86
C GLU A 487 1.64 5.44 43.14
N ASN A 488 2.79 4.75 43.08
CA ASN A 488 3.73 4.67 44.19
C ASN A 488 4.70 5.86 44.16
N SER A 489 4.73 6.65 45.24
CA SER A 489 5.57 7.85 45.42
C SER A 489 7.10 7.62 45.37
N ALA A 490 7.55 6.39 45.12
CA ALA A 490 8.96 6.00 45.01
C ALA A 490 9.40 5.73 43.56
N PHE A 491 8.79 6.43 42.58
CA PHE A 491 9.09 6.27 41.16
C PHE A 491 10.46 6.90 40.80
N GLY A 492 11.53 6.17 41.06
CA GLY A 492 12.87 6.41 40.52
C GLY A 492 13.34 5.23 39.66
N TRP A 493 14.27 5.46 38.72
CA TRP A 493 14.88 4.41 37.87
C TRP A 493 15.38 3.19 38.68
N PHE A 494 15.82 3.41 39.93
CA PHE A 494 16.29 2.37 40.86
C PHE A 494 15.17 1.43 41.37
N SER A 495 13.93 1.92 41.48
CA SER A 495 12.77 1.11 41.88
C SER A 495 12.33 0.12 40.80
N ILE A 496 12.54 0.48 39.53
CA ILE A 496 12.23 -0.36 38.36
C ILE A 496 13.14 -1.58 38.34
N ASN A 497 14.45 -1.39 38.55
CA ASN A 497 15.42 -2.48 38.61
C ASN A 497 15.10 -3.46 39.77
N LYS A 498 14.74 -2.92 40.95
CA LYS A 498 14.33 -3.72 42.12
C LYS A 498 13.03 -4.50 41.87
N TYR A 499 12.02 -3.91 41.21
CA TYR A 499 10.77 -4.59 40.87
C TYR A 499 10.97 -5.72 39.85
N LEU A 500 11.76 -5.47 38.80
CA LEU A 500 12.11 -6.49 37.80
C LEU A 500 12.88 -7.66 38.43
N MET A 501 13.83 -7.37 39.31
CA MET A 501 14.63 -8.40 40.01
C MET A 501 13.80 -9.25 40.99
N ILE A 502 12.88 -8.63 41.75
CA ILE A 502 12.00 -9.35 42.70
C ILE A 502 11.01 -10.25 41.97
N ASN A 503 10.38 -9.77 40.89
CA ASN A 503 9.47 -10.60 40.10
C ASN A 503 10.21 -11.70 39.32
N ALA A 504 11.43 -11.44 38.82
CA ALA A 504 12.24 -12.45 38.14
C ALA A 504 12.49 -13.68 39.03
N ASN A 505 12.65 -13.49 40.34
CA ASN A 505 12.85 -14.58 41.30
C ASN A 505 11.60 -15.45 41.57
N GLN A 506 10.41 -15.00 41.19
CA GLN A 506 9.15 -15.76 41.36
C GLN A 506 8.67 -16.46 40.08
N ILE A 507 9.37 -16.29 38.96
CA ILE A 507 9.03 -16.94 37.69
C ILE A 507 9.34 -18.44 37.77
N LEU A 508 8.35 -19.29 37.47
CA LEU A 508 8.54 -20.73 37.39
C LEU A 508 9.63 -21.09 36.38
N TYR A 509 10.45 -22.11 36.68
CA TYR A 509 11.49 -22.62 35.78
C TYR A 509 10.99 -22.89 34.36
N LYS A 510 9.76 -23.42 34.23
CA LYS A 510 9.09 -23.63 32.94
C LYS A 510 8.98 -22.36 32.11
N THR A 511 8.55 -21.25 32.70
CA THR A 511 8.41 -19.96 32.01
C THR A 511 9.77 -19.36 31.67
N ARG A 512 10.80 -19.54 32.54
CA ARG A 512 12.17 -19.11 32.22
C ARG A 512 12.70 -19.82 30.98
N ILE A 513 12.53 -21.14 30.88
CA ILE A 513 12.95 -21.92 29.68
C ILE A 513 12.23 -21.41 28.43
N GLN A 514 10.91 -21.20 28.50
CA GLN A 514 10.12 -20.68 27.36
C GLN A 514 10.64 -19.33 26.88
N VAL A 515 10.84 -18.39 27.81
CA VAL A 515 11.32 -17.03 27.50
C VAL A 515 12.73 -17.08 26.92
N SER A 516 13.65 -17.88 27.48
CA SER A 516 15.02 -17.98 26.97
C SER A 516 15.09 -18.55 25.55
N ILE A 517 14.29 -19.58 25.24
CA ILE A 517 14.24 -20.15 23.88
C ILE A 517 13.69 -19.12 22.89
N ILE A 518 12.57 -18.47 23.23
CA ILE A 518 11.95 -17.45 22.38
C ILE A 518 12.92 -16.28 22.16
N PHE A 519 13.57 -15.80 23.23
CA PHE A 519 14.51 -14.69 23.16
C PHE A 519 15.73 -15.03 22.28
N ALA A 520 16.35 -16.20 22.47
CA ALA A 520 17.49 -16.63 21.67
C ALA A 520 17.15 -16.64 20.18
N VAL A 521 16.00 -17.21 19.82
CA VAL A 521 15.53 -17.23 18.44
C VAL A 521 15.25 -15.84 17.90
N VAL A 522 14.57 -14.97 18.66
CA VAL A 522 14.28 -13.60 18.21
C VAL A 522 15.57 -12.86 17.89
N VAL A 523 16.58 -12.95 18.76
CA VAL A 523 17.88 -12.33 18.52
C VAL A 523 18.52 -12.90 17.25
N THR A 524 18.49 -14.22 17.05
CA THR A 524 18.99 -14.84 15.82
C THR A 524 18.25 -14.34 14.58
N LEU A 525 16.91 -14.28 14.61
CA LEU A 525 16.11 -13.78 13.49
C LEU A 525 16.39 -12.31 13.20
N LEU A 526 16.60 -11.47 14.22
CA LEU A 526 16.96 -10.06 14.03
C LEU A 526 18.33 -9.91 13.37
N VAL A 527 19.34 -10.65 13.82
CA VAL A 527 20.69 -10.62 13.23
C VAL A 527 20.66 -11.09 11.78
N VAL A 528 20.02 -12.23 11.51
CA VAL A 528 19.89 -12.76 10.14
C VAL A 528 19.08 -11.79 9.27
N GLY A 529 17.95 -11.27 9.77
CA GLY A 529 17.13 -10.31 9.06
C GLY A 529 17.88 -9.03 8.69
N TRP A 530 18.65 -8.47 9.63
CA TRP A 530 19.51 -7.32 9.38
C TRP A 530 20.57 -7.61 8.32
N ALA A 531 21.29 -8.73 8.45
CA ALA A 531 22.33 -9.11 7.49
C ALA A 531 21.76 -9.35 6.08
N THR A 532 20.62 -10.04 5.98
CA THR A 532 19.91 -10.27 4.71
C THR A 532 19.44 -8.96 4.09
N PHE A 533 18.85 -8.06 4.87
CA PHE A 533 18.43 -6.75 4.39
C PHE A 533 19.61 -5.93 3.85
N TYR A 534 20.71 -5.88 4.59
CA TYR A 534 21.92 -5.17 4.18
C TYR A 534 22.46 -5.72 2.85
N ASN A 535 22.65 -7.05 2.76
CA ASN A 535 23.17 -7.69 1.56
C ASN A 535 22.26 -7.52 0.33
N ILE A 536 20.95 -7.71 0.48
CA ILE A 536 19.99 -7.54 -0.62
C ILE A 536 19.94 -6.10 -1.09
N SER A 537 19.96 -5.14 -0.15
CA SER A 537 19.95 -3.71 -0.47
C SER A 537 21.19 -3.30 -1.26
N GLU A 538 22.36 -3.79 -0.86
CA GLU A 538 23.62 -3.51 -1.55
C GLU A 538 23.67 -4.17 -2.93
N GLU A 539 23.30 -5.45 -3.03
CA GLU A 539 23.28 -6.19 -4.30
C GLU A 539 22.28 -5.59 -5.29
N TYR A 540 21.10 -5.16 -4.82
CA TYR A 540 20.10 -4.53 -5.67
C TYR A 540 20.58 -3.17 -6.20
N LYS A 541 21.22 -2.33 -5.36
CA LYS A 541 21.85 -1.07 -5.84
C LYS A 541 22.90 -1.33 -6.89
N LYS A 542 23.73 -2.36 -6.70
CA LYS A 542 24.77 -2.75 -7.65
C LYS A 542 24.15 -3.22 -8.97
N GLN A 543 23.17 -4.11 -8.92
CA GLN A 543 22.44 -4.58 -10.10
C GLN A 543 21.80 -3.43 -10.87
N GLN A 544 21.20 -2.47 -10.16
CA GLN A 544 20.59 -1.30 -10.77
C GLN A 544 21.63 -0.39 -11.43
N ALA A 545 22.79 -0.20 -10.81
CA ALA A 545 23.91 0.52 -11.42
C ALA A 545 24.44 -0.19 -12.68
N ASP A 546 24.49 -1.52 -12.69
CA ASP A 546 24.88 -2.30 -13.87
C ASP A 546 23.84 -2.19 -14.99
N GLN A 547 22.54 -2.23 -14.67
CA GLN A 547 21.47 -1.99 -15.66
C GLN A 547 21.54 -0.59 -16.27
N ILE A 548 21.78 0.42 -15.43
CA ILE A 548 22.00 1.81 -15.87
C ILE A 548 23.20 1.89 -16.81
N ARG A 549 24.32 1.26 -16.43
CA ARG A 549 25.55 1.18 -17.21
C ARG A 549 25.31 0.58 -18.60
N ASP A 550 24.63 -0.56 -18.65
CA ASP A 550 24.33 -1.21 -19.93
C ASP A 550 23.40 -0.38 -20.80
N LYS A 551 22.39 0.28 -20.20
CA LYS A 551 21.48 1.17 -20.93
C LYS A 551 22.21 2.39 -21.48
N ILE A 552 23.01 3.09 -20.67
CA ILE A 552 23.72 4.30 -21.12
C ILE A 552 24.77 3.99 -22.19
N ARG A 553 25.44 2.84 -22.14
CA ARG A 553 26.37 2.39 -23.19
C ARG A 553 25.64 2.09 -24.51
N LYS A 554 24.47 1.45 -24.46
CA LYS A 554 23.65 1.22 -25.66
C LYS A 554 23.18 2.54 -26.27
N LEU A 555 22.75 3.48 -25.43
CA LEU A 555 22.38 4.84 -25.86
C LEU A 555 23.56 5.56 -26.50
N GLN A 556 24.75 5.50 -25.88
CA GLN A 556 25.97 6.08 -26.42
C GLN A 556 26.25 5.56 -27.83
N VAL A 557 26.36 4.24 -28.00
CA VAL A 557 26.70 3.61 -29.29
C VAL A 557 25.64 3.93 -30.35
N SER A 558 24.36 3.90 -29.98
CA SER A 558 23.27 4.18 -30.92
C SER A 558 23.26 5.64 -31.36
N TYR A 559 23.53 6.57 -30.43
CA TYR A 559 23.60 7.99 -30.73
C TYR A 559 24.86 8.36 -31.52
N GLU A 560 26.02 7.83 -31.16
CA GLU A 560 27.28 7.98 -31.92
C GLU A 560 27.11 7.51 -33.37
N LYS A 561 26.38 6.40 -33.59
CA LYS A 561 26.06 5.91 -34.93
C LYS A 561 25.14 6.87 -35.70
N GLN A 562 24.16 7.49 -35.04
CA GLN A 562 23.25 8.46 -35.66
C GLN A 562 23.99 9.72 -36.12
N ILE A 563 24.92 10.23 -35.31
CA ILE A 563 25.67 11.46 -35.61
C ILE A 563 26.97 11.22 -36.40
N SER A 564 27.31 9.96 -36.67
CA SER A 564 28.57 9.56 -37.32
C SER A 564 28.81 10.27 -38.66
N ASN A 565 27.76 10.52 -39.44
CA ASN A 565 27.86 11.13 -40.77
C ASN A 565 27.62 12.65 -40.77
N SER A 566 26.75 13.15 -39.89
CA SER A 566 26.32 14.56 -39.84
C SER A 566 27.06 15.42 -38.82
N GLY A 567 27.72 14.79 -37.84
CA GLY A 567 28.17 15.48 -36.63
C GLY A 567 27.01 15.93 -35.74
N ILE A 568 27.32 16.72 -34.71
CA ILE A 568 26.30 17.37 -33.86
C ILE A 568 25.96 18.71 -34.49
N LEU A 569 24.77 18.79 -35.10
CA LEU A 569 24.17 20.05 -35.54
C LEU A 569 23.32 20.62 -34.39
N LEU A 570 23.20 21.95 -34.30
CA LEU A 570 22.40 22.67 -33.31
C LEU A 570 21.26 23.44 -33.98
N ASP A 571 20.67 22.85 -35.01
CA ASP A 571 19.50 23.39 -35.69
C ASP A 571 18.20 22.81 -35.12
N ALA A 572 17.07 23.35 -35.57
CA ALA A 572 15.76 22.88 -35.12
C ALA A 572 15.53 21.40 -35.44
N GLN A 573 16.08 20.90 -36.55
CA GLN A 573 15.94 19.50 -36.96
C GLN A 573 16.70 18.57 -36.02
N ALA A 574 17.92 18.90 -35.61
CA ALA A 574 18.68 18.10 -34.66
C ALA A 574 17.98 17.94 -33.30
N VAL A 575 17.24 18.96 -32.86
CA VAL A 575 16.42 18.88 -31.63
C VAL A 575 15.27 17.89 -31.79
N VAL A 576 14.58 17.93 -32.94
CA VAL A 576 13.49 16.99 -33.26
C VAL A 576 14.03 15.56 -33.31
N ASP A 577 15.14 15.34 -34.02
CA ASP A 577 15.78 14.03 -34.16
C ASP A 577 16.28 13.49 -32.79
N PHE A 578 16.77 14.38 -31.92
CA PHE A 578 17.19 14.04 -30.56
C PHE A 578 16.01 13.62 -29.68
N ASN A 579 14.89 14.35 -29.76
CA ASN A 579 13.67 14.00 -29.03
C ASN A 579 13.11 12.67 -29.52
N GLN A 580 13.04 12.45 -30.83
CA GLN A 580 12.61 11.16 -31.40
C GLN A 580 13.54 10.02 -30.97
N PHE A 581 14.85 10.26 -30.91
CA PHE A 581 15.81 9.28 -30.41
C PHE A 581 15.55 8.95 -28.93
N ALA A 582 15.26 9.96 -28.09
CA ALA A 582 14.89 9.78 -26.69
C ALA A 582 13.62 8.92 -26.54
N ASP A 583 12.60 9.20 -27.36
CA ASP A 583 11.30 8.52 -27.33
C ASP A 583 11.42 7.04 -27.74
N VAL A 584 12.09 6.76 -28.86
CA VAL A 584 12.32 5.38 -29.35
C VAL A 584 13.09 4.54 -28.34
N ASN A 585 14.03 5.16 -27.61
CA ASN A 585 14.81 4.47 -26.58
C ASN A 585 14.15 4.49 -25.19
N THR A 586 12.99 5.12 -25.06
CA THR A 586 12.26 5.29 -23.79
C THR A 586 13.23 5.76 -22.69
N ALA A 587 13.94 6.85 -22.98
CA ALA A 587 14.96 7.40 -22.10
C ALA A 587 14.88 8.92 -22.09
N PHE A 588 15.00 9.51 -20.90
CA PHE A 588 15.23 10.93 -20.80
C PHE A 588 16.71 11.19 -21.06
N LEU A 589 16.99 12.15 -21.93
CA LEU A 589 18.32 12.48 -22.42
C LEU A 589 18.59 13.98 -22.35
N ASN A 590 19.84 14.30 -22.02
CA ASN A 590 20.41 15.64 -22.02
C ASN A 590 21.77 15.58 -22.72
N LEU A 591 21.98 16.41 -23.74
CA LEU A 591 23.27 16.54 -24.40
C LEU A 591 23.97 17.79 -23.88
N TYR A 592 25.24 17.66 -23.48
CA TYR A 592 26.06 18.74 -22.95
C TYR A 592 27.30 18.98 -23.81
N SER A 593 27.73 20.22 -23.88
CA SER A 593 28.98 20.61 -24.51
C SER A 593 30.20 20.12 -23.73
N LEU A 594 31.39 20.21 -24.33
CA LEU A 594 32.66 19.93 -23.63
C LEU A 594 32.92 20.85 -22.42
N LYS A 595 32.19 21.97 -22.31
CA LYS A 595 32.22 22.89 -21.16
C LYS A 595 31.14 22.56 -20.11
N GLY A 596 30.37 21.50 -20.31
CA GLY A 596 29.27 21.09 -19.43
C GLY A 596 28.01 21.95 -19.55
N GLU A 597 27.81 22.64 -20.68
CA GLU A 597 26.60 23.44 -20.94
C GLU A 597 25.56 22.63 -21.67
N LEU A 598 24.30 22.73 -21.27
CA LEU A 598 23.20 22.03 -21.93
C LEU A 598 23.04 22.53 -23.38
N LEU A 599 23.12 21.59 -24.33
CA LEU A 599 22.91 21.80 -25.76
C LEU A 599 21.49 21.43 -26.17
N MET A 600 21.05 20.22 -25.80
CA MET A 600 19.72 19.68 -26.14
C MET A 600 19.18 18.86 -24.97
N THR A 601 17.85 18.81 -24.83
CA THR A 601 17.18 18.02 -23.80
C THR A 601 15.84 17.51 -24.31
N SER A 602 15.51 16.28 -23.92
CA SER A 602 14.19 15.66 -24.12
C SER A 602 13.11 16.22 -23.19
N ILE A 603 13.47 16.99 -22.16
CA ILE A 603 12.51 17.64 -21.24
C ILE A 603 12.85 19.13 -21.08
N PRO A 604 12.61 19.99 -22.09
CA PRO A 604 12.94 21.41 -22.04
C PRO A 604 12.36 22.16 -20.83
N ARG A 605 11.13 21.81 -20.46
CA ARG A 605 10.36 22.45 -19.38
C ARG A 605 11.09 22.46 -18.03
N LEU A 606 11.86 21.42 -17.69
CA LEU A 606 12.64 21.37 -16.44
C LEU A 606 13.71 22.47 -16.38
N TYR A 607 14.30 22.81 -17.52
CA TYR A 607 15.38 23.78 -17.60
C TYR A 607 14.88 25.20 -17.86
N ASP A 608 13.81 25.34 -18.65
CA ASP A 608 13.26 26.65 -19.02
C ASP A 608 12.43 27.29 -17.91
N ASN A 609 11.83 26.47 -17.04
CA ASN A 609 11.17 26.94 -15.82
C ASN A 609 12.14 27.12 -14.64
N GLY A 610 13.44 26.86 -14.84
CA GLY A 610 14.47 27.06 -13.81
C GLY A 610 14.42 26.02 -12.67
N ILE A 611 13.72 24.90 -12.85
CA ILE A 611 13.68 23.80 -11.87
C ILE A 611 15.08 23.17 -11.74
N VAL A 612 15.80 23.06 -12.86
CA VAL A 612 17.18 22.54 -12.93
C VAL A 612 18.07 23.50 -13.70
N GLY A 613 19.32 23.69 -13.23
CA GLY A 613 20.30 24.52 -13.92
C GLY A 613 20.76 23.94 -15.26
N LYS A 614 21.10 24.79 -16.24
CA LYS A 614 21.56 24.40 -17.59
C LYS A 614 23.02 23.90 -17.64
N LYS A 615 23.56 23.42 -16.52
CA LYS A 615 24.92 22.89 -16.40
C LYS A 615 24.88 21.42 -16.00
N MET A 616 25.80 20.65 -16.55
CA MET A 616 26.05 19.27 -16.17
C MET A 616 26.43 19.18 -14.68
N GLY A 617 26.05 18.08 -14.02
CA GLY A 617 26.48 17.83 -12.64
C GLY A 617 28.00 17.94 -12.48
N PRO A 618 28.50 18.67 -11.45
CA PRO A 618 29.91 19.03 -11.37
C PRO A 618 30.84 17.82 -11.23
N VAL A 619 30.41 16.79 -10.48
CA VAL A 619 31.17 15.55 -10.31
C VAL A 619 31.26 14.79 -11.63
N ALA A 620 30.17 14.75 -12.40
CA ALA A 620 30.14 14.11 -13.72
C ALA A 620 31.05 14.85 -14.70
N PHE A 621 31.00 16.18 -14.72
CA PHE A 621 31.86 17.02 -15.54
C PHE A 621 33.36 16.82 -15.23
N ILE A 622 33.74 16.75 -13.95
CA ILE A 622 35.12 16.49 -13.54
C ILE A 622 35.53 15.07 -13.93
N THR A 623 34.67 14.08 -13.71
CA THR A 623 34.99 12.66 -13.93
C THR A 623 35.14 12.31 -15.41
N LEU A 624 34.28 12.86 -16.27
CA LEU A 624 34.39 12.66 -17.72
C LEU A 624 35.41 13.59 -18.37
N GLY A 625 35.42 14.88 -18.00
CA GLY A 625 36.25 15.87 -18.66
C GLY A 625 37.70 15.91 -18.19
N LYS A 626 37.93 15.84 -16.86
CA LYS A 626 39.28 15.93 -16.29
C LYS A 626 39.89 14.54 -16.07
N LEU A 627 39.15 13.61 -15.47
CA LEU A 627 39.65 12.25 -15.20
C LEU A 627 39.57 11.33 -16.42
N LYS A 628 38.88 11.76 -17.49
CA LYS A 628 38.77 11.04 -18.79
C LYS A 628 38.27 9.60 -18.65
N THR A 629 37.36 9.37 -17.72
CA THR A 629 36.69 8.06 -17.58
C THR A 629 35.71 7.82 -18.72
N SER A 630 35.41 6.55 -19.00
CA SER A 630 34.48 6.17 -20.08
C SER A 630 33.01 6.44 -19.75
N GLU A 631 32.67 6.55 -18.45
CA GLU A 631 31.32 6.78 -17.97
C GLU A 631 31.35 7.23 -16.51
N PHE A 632 30.27 7.84 -16.05
CA PHE A 632 30.05 8.16 -14.66
C PHE A 632 28.59 7.93 -14.29
N ILE A 633 28.34 7.21 -13.20
CA ILE A 633 27.00 6.96 -12.67
C ILE A 633 26.93 7.63 -11.30
N ASN A 634 26.02 8.60 -11.18
CA ASN A 634 25.66 9.22 -9.93
C ASN A 634 24.39 8.57 -9.39
N PRO A 635 24.43 7.79 -8.31
CA PRO A 635 23.24 7.12 -7.77
C PRO A 635 22.27 8.07 -7.06
N ALA A 636 22.71 9.28 -6.69
CA ALA A 636 21.94 10.18 -5.83
C ALA A 636 22.05 11.65 -6.29
N GLU A 637 21.70 11.91 -7.55
CA GLU A 637 21.49 13.27 -8.04
C GLU A 637 20.20 13.86 -7.48
N LYS A 638 20.14 15.19 -7.30
CA LYS A 638 19.06 15.85 -6.56
C LYS A 638 18.43 17.01 -7.32
N ILE A 639 17.11 17.09 -7.22
CA ILE A 639 16.31 18.28 -7.56
C ILE A 639 15.49 18.62 -6.30
N GLY A 640 15.90 19.64 -5.55
CA GLY A 640 15.32 19.92 -4.23
C GLY A 640 15.50 18.73 -3.27
N THR A 641 14.39 18.17 -2.79
CA THR A 641 14.37 16.96 -1.94
C THR A 641 14.31 15.65 -2.73
N PHE A 642 13.95 15.71 -4.00
CA PHE A 642 13.81 14.54 -4.85
C PHE A 642 15.18 14.02 -5.28
N THR A 643 15.40 12.71 -5.13
CA THR A 643 16.67 12.03 -5.42
C THR A 643 16.47 11.01 -6.54
N TYR A 644 17.38 10.98 -7.51
CA TYR A 644 17.36 10.06 -8.64
C TYR A 644 18.78 9.65 -9.06
N ALA A 645 18.89 8.54 -9.78
CA ALA A 645 20.15 8.14 -10.39
C ALA A 645 20.32 8.82 -11.76
N ALA A 646 21.54 9.22 -12.11
CA ALA A 646 21.87 9.80 -13.40
C ALA A 646 23.16 9.17 -13.94
N ALA A 647 23.20 8.88 -15.24
CA ALA A 647 24.39 8.36 -15.90
C ALA A 647 24.87 9.32 -16.98
N TYR A 648 26.19 9.41 -17.13
CA TYR A 648 26.84 10.31 -18.06
C TYR A 648 27.93 9.57 -18.84
N VAL A 649 27.99 9.82 -20.14
CA VAL A 649 28.97 9.21 -21.06
C VAL A 649 29.51 10.25 -22.05
N PRO A 650 30.78 10.16 -22.45
CA PRO A 650 31.33 10.99 -23.52
C PRO A 650 30.85 10.47 -24.88
N ILE A 651 30.34 11.37 -25.72
CA ILE A 651 29.99 11.08 -27.11
C ILE A 651 31.18 11.36 -28.01
N ARG A 652 31.55 10.39 -28.84
CA ARG A 652 32.72 10.45 -29.71
C ARG A 652 32.33 10.51 -31.19
N ASN A 653 33.16 11.20 -31.97
CA ASN A 653 33.05 11.20 -33.43
C ASN A 653 33.77 9.99 -34.05
N ASN A 654 33.73 9.87 -35.39
CA ASN A 654 34.40 8.80 -36.14
C ASN A 654 35.93 8.79 -35.98
N LYS A 655 36.53 9.89 -35.49
CA LYS A 655 37.95 9.99 -35.15
C LYS A 655 38.23 9.61 -33.69
N ASN A 656 37.24 9.06 -32.98
CA ASN A 656 37.27 8.70 -31.57
C ASN A 656 37.56 9.90 -30.63
N GLN A 657 37.26 11.13 -31.08
CA GLN A 657 37.41 12.35 -30.28
C GLN A 657 36.09 12.64 -29.56
N THR A 658 36.15 12.91 -28.25
CA THR A 658 35.00 13.36 -27.48
C THR A 658 34.54 14.73 -27.97
N ILE A 659 33.28 14.84 -28.38
CA ILE A 659 32.67 16.06 -28.91
C ILE A 659 31.55 16.61 -28.02
N ALA A 660 30.95 15.77 -27.17
CA ALA A 660 29.89 16.14 -26.24
C ALA A 660 29.82 15.14 -25.07
N TYR A 661 28.98 15.42 -24.08
CA TYR A 661 28.59 14.46 -23.03
C TYR A 661 27.10 14.20 -23.11
N LEU A 662 26.69 12.95 -23.09
CA LEU A 662 25.29 12.55 -23.00
C LEU A 662 25.00 12.18 -21.55
N GLY A 663 23.99 12.81 -20.96
CA GLY A 663 23.44 12.49 -19.65
C GLY A 663 22.06 11.87 -19.78
N SER A 664 21.76 10.87 -18.96
CA SER A 664 20.43 10.27 -18.85
C SER A 664 20.01 10.18 -17.39
N PRO A 665 18.99 10.95 -16.98
CA PRO A 665 18.38 10.81 -15.67
C PRO A 665 17.40 9.63 -15.61
N PHE A 666 17.45 8.88 -14.52
CA PHE A 666 16.57 7.75 -14.21
C PHE A 666 15.64 8.13 -13.05
N TYR A 667 14.64 8.96 -13.33
CA TYR A 667 13.76 9.55 -12.31
C TYR A 667 13.01 8.50 -11.45
N GLY A 668 12.57 7.37 -12.03
CA GLY A 668 11.85 6.31 -11.29
C GLY A 668 12.72 5.40 -10.42
N ASN A 669 14.06 5.52 -10.50
CA ASN A 669 14.99 4.55 -9.91
C ASN A 669 14.89 4.47 -8.38
N GLN A 670 14.83 5.62 -7.70
CA GLN A 670 14.78 5.67 -6.24
C GLN A 670 13.47 5.07 -5.71
N GLU A 671 12.35 5.40 -6.36
CA GLU A 671 11.04 4.83 -6.03
C GLU A 671 11.01 3.31 -6.30
N ASP A 672 11.58 2.85 -7.41
CA ASP A 672 11.74 1.42 -7.69
C ASP A 672 12.55 0.70 -6.63
N TYR A 673 13.64 1.33 -6.18
CA TYR A 673 14.46 0.83 -5.09
C TYR A 673 13.65 0.73 -3.79
N ASP A 674 13.00 1.82 -3.37
CA ASP A 674 12.24 1.87 -2.11
C ASP A 674 11.05 0.88 -2.13
N ASN A 675 10.33 0.79 -3.25
CA ASN A 675 9.24 -0.16 -3.45
C ASN A 675 9.74 -1.61 -3.41
N THR A 676 10.81 -1.92 -4.15
CA THR A 676 11.36 -3.29 -4.22
C THR A 676 11.90 -3.74 -2.87
N ILE A 677 12.69 -2.88 -2.21
CA ILE A 677 13.25 -3.16 -0.89
C ILE A 677 12.15 -3.23 0.18
N GLY A 678 11.15 -2.36 0.11
CA GLY A 678 9.95 -2.44 0.95
C GLY A 678 9.22 -3.78 0.80
N LEU A 679 9.01 -4.26 -0.43
CA LEU A 679 8.40 -5.57 -0.71
C LEU A 679 9.23 -6.73 -0.15
N PHE A 680 10.56 -6.69 -0.29
CA PHE A 680 11.45 -7.70 0.27
C PHE A 680 11.39 -7.73 1.80
N LEU A 681 11.54 -6.59 2.45
CA LEU A 681 11.47 -6.48 3.91
C LEU A 681 10.11 -6.93 4.44
N ASN A 682 9.02 -6.52 3.79
CA ASN A 682 7.69 -6.93 4.18
C ASN A 682 7.53 -8.46 4.08
N THR A 683 8.01 -9.06 3.00
CA THR A 683 8.00 -10.52 2.83
C THR A 683 8.81 -11.21 3.93
N LEU A 684 9.99 -10.69 4.26
CA LEU A 684 10.87 -11.21 5.29
C LEU A 684 10.24 -11.13 6.69
N ILE A 685 9.67 -9.97 7.07
CA ILE A 685 8.97 -9.79 8.35
C ILE A 685 7.82 -10.78 8.48
N ASN A 686 7.04 -10.97 7.40
CA ASN A 686 5.90 -11.88 7.41
C ASN A 686 6.29 -13.35 7.56
N ILE A 687 7.37 -13.79 6.90
CA ILE A 687 7.92 -15.13 7.08
C ILE A 687 8.45 -15.29 8.50
N TYR A 688 9.17 -14.30 9.02
CA TYR A 688 9.76 -14.37 10.36
C TYR A 688 8.70 -14.36 11.47
N ALA A 689 7.60 -13.62 11.27
CA ALA A 689 6.45 -13.68 12.17
C ALA A 689 5.84 -15.09 12.24
N LEU A 690 5.74 -15.80 11.10
CA LEU A 690 5.27 -17.19 11.07
C LEU A 690 6.26 -18.11 11.80
N VAL A 691 7.56 -17.97 11.54
CA VAL A 691 8.61 -18.72 12.23
C VAL A 691 8.58 -18.45 13.74
N PHE A 692 8.36 -17.21 14.15
CA PHE A 692 8.23 -16.82 15.56
C PHE A 692 7.05 -17.53 16.24
N VAL A 693 5.90 -17.66 15.57
CA VAL A 693 4.75 -18.44 16.07
C VAL A 693 5.11 -19.92 16.25
N ALA A 694 5.69 -20.53 15.22
CA ALA A 694 6.06 -21.93 15.25
C ALA A 694 7.03 -22.23 16.39
N ILE A 695 7.99 -21.34 16.61
CA ILE A 695 8.97 -21.44 17.69
C ILE A 695 8.33 -21.19 19.05
N GLY A 696 7.40 -20.24 19.17
CA GLY A 696 6.65 -20.02 20.40
C GLY A 696 5.89 -21.29 20.85
N ILE A 697 5.24 -21.97 19.92
CA ILE A 697 4.57 -23.26 20.17
C ILE A 697 5.59 -24.32 20.59
N LEU A 698 6.68 -24.47 19.84
CA LEU A 698 7.75 -25.43 20.11
C LEU A 698 8.41 -25.19 21.48
N ALA A 699 8.64 -23.93 21.86
CA ALA A 699 9.19 -23.55 23.15
C ALA A 699 8.27 -23.98 24.32
N VAL A 700 6.95 -23.89 24.15
CA VAL A 700 5.99 -24.38 25.14
C VAL A 700 6.07 -25.90 25.28
N PHE A 701 6.12 -26.63 24.16
CA PHE A 701 6.27 -28.09 24.16
C PHE A 701 7.58 -28.53 24.83
N LEU A 702 8.72 -27.94 24.44
CA LEU A 702 10.03 -28.27 25.03
C LEU A 702 10.06 -27.97 26.53
N ALA A 703 9.57 -26.80 26.95
CA ALA A 703 9.54 -26.46 28.36
C ALA A 703 8.66 -27.42 29.18
N ASN A 704 7.52 -27.86 28.64
CA ASN A 704 6.69 -28.88 29.28
C ASN A 704 7.44 -30.21 29.39
N GLN A 705 8.10 -30.64 28.31
CA GLN A 705 8.85 -31.89 28.29
C GLN A 705 9.98 -31.91 29.32
N ILE A 706 10.70 -30.79 29.49
CA ILE A 706 11.79 -30.67 30.46
C ILE A 706 11.26 -30.58 31.90
N THR A 707 10.17 -29.83 32.13
CA THR A 707 9.71 -29.54 33.51
C THR A 707 8.76 -30.57 34.10
N ASN A 708 8.00 -31.32 33.29
CA ASN A 708 7.04 -32.31 33.79
C ASN A 708 7.69 -33.40 34.66
N PRO A 709 8.83 -34.03 34.28
CA PRO A 709 9.48 -35.03 35.13
C PRO A 709 9.98 -34.45 36.46
N LEU A 710 10.51 -33.22 36.45
CA LEU A 710 10.95 -32.53 37.66
C LEU A 710 9.78 -32.26 38.61
N THR A 711 8.63 -31.84 38.08
CA THR A 711 7.42 -31.66 38.90
C THR A 711 6.92 -32.97 39.48
N PHE A 712 7.05 -34.08 38.74
CA PHE A 712 6.66 -35.41 39.21
C PHE A 712 7.58 -35.91 40.34
N ILE A 713 8.89 -35.70 40.23
CA ILE A 713 9.85 -36.00 41.30
C ILE A 713 9.57 -35.15 42.54
N GLN A 714 9.33 -33.83 42.36
CA GLN A 714 8.99 -32.92 43.45
C GLN A 714 7.73 -33.40 44.20
N GLU A 715 6.70 -33.82 43.47
CA GLU A 715 5.47 -34.34 44.06
C GLU A 715 5.69 -35.67 44.79
N SER A 716 6.53 -36.56 44.22
CA SER A 716 6.92 -37.82 44.85
C SER A 716 7.66 -37.59 46.17
N ILE A 717 8.64 -36.68 46.20
CA ILE A 717 9.36 -36.27 47.42
C ILE A 717 8.38 -35.71 48.45
N ARG A 718 7.41 -34.89 48.04
CA ARG A 718 6.41 -34.30 48.97
C ARG A 718 5.51 -35.36 49.60
N GLN A 719 5.25 -36.47 48.90
CA GLN A 719 4.41 -37.56 49.38
C GLN A 719 5.15 -38.55 50.26
N THR A 720 6.49 -38.54 50.25
CA THR A 720 7.34 -39.36 51.10
C THR A 720 7.07 -39.09 52.57
N LYS A 721 6.77 -40.14 53.34
CA LYS A 721 6.58 -40.08 54.79
C LYS A 721 7.50 -41.07 55.50
N LEU A 722 8.08 -40.66 56.63
CA LEU A 722 8.80 -41.58 57.51
C LEU A 722 7.86 -42.63 58.09
N GLY A 723 8.30 -43.89 58.12
CA GLY A 723 7.56 -45.02 58.68
C GLY A 723 6.47 -45.62 57.77
N ARG A 724 6.42 -45.25 56.49
CA ARG A 724 5.55 -45.89 55.47
C ARG A 724 6.38 -46.30 54.26
N ARG A 725 5.99 -47.40 53.60
CA ARG A 725 6.62 -47.87 52.38
C ARG A 725 6.35 -46.89 51.23
N ASN A 726 7.39 -46.28 50.70
CA ASN A 726 7.29 -45.30 49.63
C ASN A 726 7.49 -46.03 48.29
N GLN A 727 6.65 -45.75 47.29
CA GLN A 727 6.76 -46.44 46.00
C GLN A 727 7.92 -45.87 45.18
N PRO A 728 8.85 -46.70 44.69
CA PRO A 728 9.93 -46.24 43.82
C PRO A 728 9.37 -45.74 42.49
N ILE A 729 9.98 -44.70 41.94
CA ILE A 729 9.61 -44.15 40.65
C ILE A 729 10.21 -45.03 39.56
N HIS A 730 9.37 -45.62 38.70
CA HIS A 730 9.85 -46.38 37.54
C HIS A 730 10.05 -45.45 36.33
N TRP A 731 11.30 -45.31 35.88
CA TRP A 731 11.65 -44.50 34.71
C TRP A 731 12.50 -45.31 33.75
N SER A 732 12.05 -45.43 32.49
CA SER A 732 12.67 -46.32 31.50
C SER A 732 13.79 -45.68 30.68
N ARG A 733 13.99 -44.35 30.76
CA ARG A 733 15.01 -43.64 29.97
C ARG A 733 16.32 -43.48 30.75
N HIS A 734 17.44 -43.60 30.04
CA HIS A 734 18.79 -43.39 30.57
C HIS A 734 19.25 -41.95 30.30
N ASP A 735 18.49 -40.97 30.80
CA ASP A 735 18.79 -39.54 30.70
C ASP A 735 19.18 -38.95 32.08
N GLU A 736 19.55 -37.66 32.13
CA GLU A 736 19.92 -36.96 33.37
C GLU A 736 18.80 -37.05 34.42
N ILE A 737 17.55 -37.07 33.97
CA ILE A 737 16.36 -37.26 34.82
C ILE A 737 16.31 -38.69 35.36
N GLY A 738 16.57 -39.71 34.54
CA GLY A 738 16.66 -41.11 34.98
C GLY A 738 17.75 -41.34 36.01
N SER A 739 18.91 -40.67 35.86
CA SER A 739 19.98 -40.69 36.85
C SER A 739 19.52 -40.09 38.19
N LEU A 740 18.83 -38.95 38.16
CA LEU A 740 18.25 -38.31 39.35
C LEU A 740 17.21 -39.19 40.04
N ILE A 741 16.34 -39.84 39.26
CA ILE A 741 15.33 -40.79 39.78
C ILE A 741 15.98 -42.01 40.43
N LYS A 742 17.09 -42.50 39.88
CA LYS A 742 17.84 -43.62 40.46
C LYS A 742 18.43 -43.27 41.81
N GLU A 743 19.04 -42.09 41.95
CA GLU A 743 19.55 -41.61 43.24
C GLU A 743 18.42 -41.34 44.25
N TYR A 744 17.28 -40.80 43.80
CA TYR A 744 16.08 -40.66 44.64
C TYR A 744 15.58 -42.03 45.16
N ASN A 745 15.43 -43.02 44.27
CA ASN A 745 15.00 -44.36 44.66
C ASN A 745 16.00 -45.03 45.60
N LYS A 746 17.31 -44.80 45.40
CA LYS A 746 18.38 -45.29 46.29
C LYS A 746 18.30 -44.66 47.68
N MET A 747 18.03 -43.36 47.76
CA MET A 747 17.81 -42.65 49.03
C MET A 747 16.57 -43.18 49.76
N ILE A 748 15.46 -43.40 49.04
CA ILE A 748 14.24 -43.98 49.62
C ILE A 748 14.49 -45.40 50.14
N ALA A 749 15.20 -46.24 49.39
CA ALA A 749 15.58 -47.58 49.85
C ALA A 749 16.45 -47.52 51.11
N ALA A 750 17.44 -46.63 51.16
CA ALA A 750 18.28 -46.44 52.35
C ALA A 750 17.49 -45.91 53.56
N LEU A 751 16.48 -45.07 53.33
CA LEU A 751 15.55 -44.59 54.36
C LEU A 751 14.63 -45.71 54.87
N GLU A 752 14.23 -46.65 54.02
CA GLU A 752 13.49 -47.86 54.42
C GLU A 752 14.37 -48.86 55.18
N ASP A 753 15.66 -48.97 54.81
CA ASP A 753 16.62 -49.83 55.51
C ASP A 753 17.07 -49.28 56.88
N SER A 754 16.98 -47.95 57.07
CA SER A 754 17.43 -47.26 58.29
C SER A 754 16.31 -46.92 59.29
N ALA A 755 15.05 -47.21 58.96
CA ALA A 755 13.87 -46.98 59.79
C ALA A 755 13.32 -48.30 60.33
#